data_AF-A0A2H9NCS0-F1
#
_entry.id   AF-A0A2H9NCS0-F1
#
_cell.length_a   1.000
_cell.length_b   1.000
_cell.length_c   1.000
_cell.angle_alpha   90.00
_cell.angle_beta   90.00
_cell.angle_gamma   90.00
#
_symmetry.space_group_name_H-M   'P 1'
#
loop_
_entity.id
_entity.type
_entity.pdbx_description
1 polymer ?
#
loop_
_entity_poly.entity_id
_entity_poly.type
_entity_poly.pdbx_seq_one_letter_code
_entity_poly.pdbx_strand_id
1 'polypeptide(L)'
;MDIEGYCRRELKKGISEEEILTEISSLILKIKFNSDKDNKDNKDNIDNIDKAKLLAEAVLEEVKKTNRNIDNKFLNDLLNFPKSNVSMGEIGVGSRGKGDFFVHEKICSIASHNISGKFNNVVVGAKEHDDAGIVCIGENGKDKENEKKENEKFIVVSVDGTHSRLSEYPFIAGFHVARASLRDIYVKGAKPVALLDDLHLADDGDVGRLFDFVAGISVVSELADVPLVAGSTLRIGGDMVIGERMVSCVGAVGIINDANFIKARKNVRVGDKILMTGGAGGGTIATTAIYSGNFDVVPETMNISFIKACKILHEKNLLHKTNAMLDVTNGGIRGDAYEVLNLLNAEKDRDKEKIINIIEILNNDYEEFFYPSKEPFNVLISTILSQRTKDERTKQAAENLFKFISKPEDVLKCKIDKIENAIKGVNFYKTKAKRIAGISKILIERYNSKVPDNEYDLLKLNGVGRKTANCVLTFGFNRQAIPVDTHVHRISNRLGIMNTENPAETENELKKILPKDYWKTINYIFVQHGQNVCLPRNPQCMWCKIKEYCGHSLKEDGLKKNVSIKFYGPKIKNLINKKVYNMLKNLNIDYLGVSLDSLMLFVPPENCGEIIKILRNAGIEIDEIGEVIESKREGKILLTDENNNEKAIEPLFRESAYTKIKKVVGEQAPGKFEEMKKNVDKAYQDALKKKEEILKFIAPAGI
;
A
#
# COMPACT_ATOMS: atom_id res chain seq x y z
N MET A 1 -23.74 -18.76 17.37
CA MET A 1 -23.16 -20.03 16.93
C MET A 1 -23.67 -20.30 15.53
N ASP A 2 -22.76 -20.59 14.61
CA ASP A 2 -23.08 -21.00 13.25
C ASP A 2 -23.35 -22.52 13.24
N ILE A 3 -24.63 -22.89 13.15
CA ILE A 3 -25.09 -24.28 13.22
C ILE A 3 -24.76 -25.00 11.91
N GLU A 4 -24.98 -24.33 10.77
CA GLU A 4 -24.70 -24.88 9.44
C GLU A 4 -23.22 -25.23 9.29
N GLY A 5 -22.33 -24.29 9.64
CA GLY A 5 -20.90 -24.49 9.58
C GLY A 5 -20.42 -25.53 10.58
N TYR A 6 -21.09 -25.70 11.73
CA TYR A 6 -20.83 -26.82 12.63
C TYR A 6 -21.12 -28.16 11.95
N CYS A 7 -22.34 -28.33 11.42
CA CYS A 7 -22.76 -29.53 10.72
C CYS A 7 -21.81 -29.89 9.56
N ARG A 8 -21.44 -28.91 8.72
CA ARG A 8 -20.47 -29.08 7.62
C ARG A 8 -19.11 -29.59 8.11
N ARG A 9 -18.60 -29.09 9.24
CA ARG A 9 -17.31 -29.49 9.79
C ARG A 9 -17.33 -30.91 10.33
N GLU A 10 -18.38 -31.29 11.07
CA GLU A 10 -18.49 -32.62 11.66
C GLU A 10 -18.72 -33.71 10.61
N LEU A 11 -19.57 -33.46 9.61
CA LEU A 11 -19.72 -34.36 8.45
C LEU A 11 -18.38 -34.60 7.73
N LYS A 12 -17.56 -33.54 7.58
CA LYS A 12 -16.24 -33.66 6.94
C LYS A 12 -15.24 -34.48 7.77
N LYS A 13 -15.41 -34.54 9.09
CA LYS A 13 -14.60 -35.39 9.98
C LYS A 13 -15.07 -36.85 10.00
N GLY A 14 -16.22 -37.16 9.40
CA GLY A 14 -16.80 -38.50 9.39
C GLY A 14 -17.59 -38.84 10.67
N ILE A 15 -18.01 -37.83 11.43
CA ILE A 15 -18.91 -38.02 12.58
C ILE A 15 -20.29 -38.48 12.10
N SER A 16 -20.94 -39.34 12.88
CA SER A 16 -22.23 -39.91 12.49
C SER A 16 -23.36 -38.87 12.50
N GLU A 17 -24.35 -39.05 11.63
CA GLU A 17 -25.51 -38.15 11.55
C GLU A 17 -26.27 -38.06 12.87
N GLU A 18 -26.39 -39.18 13.59
CA GLU A 18 -27.08 -39.26 14.89
C GLU A 18 -26.36 -38.45 15.99
N GLU A 19 -25.02 -38.51 16.03
CA GLU A 19 -24.21 -37.70 16.94
C GLU A 19 -24.36 -36.20 16.63
N ILE A 20 -24.26 -35.83 15.35
CA ILE A 20 -24.41 -34.44 14.89
C ILE A 20 -25.79 -33.90 15.28
N LEU A 21 -26.86 -34.66 15.03
CA LEU A 21 -28.22 -34.27 15.40
C LEU A 21 -28.36 -34.09 16.90
N THR A 22 -27.80 -35.00 17.69
CA THR A 22 -27.86 -34.95 19.16
C THR A 22 -27.20 -33.69 19.71
N GLU A 23 -26.01 -33.36 19.20
CA GLU A 23 -25.25 -32.18 19.61
C GLU A 23 -25.93 -30.88 19.17
N ILE A 24 -26.32 -30.77 17.90
CA ILE A 24 -26.98 -29.57 17.36
C ILE A 24 -28.31 -29.33 18.08
N SER A 25 -29.13 -30.37 18.25
CA SER A 25 -30.40 -30.26 18.99
C SER A 25 -30.15 -29.78 20.43
N SER A 26 -29.09 -30.27 21.07
CA SER A 26 -28.70 -29.83 22.42
C SER A 26 -28.33 -28.35 22.46
N LEU A 27 -27.61 -27.88 21.46
CA LEU A 27 -27.16 -26.49 21.37
C LEU A 27 -28.33 -25.55 21.06
N ILE A 28 -29.22 -25.94 20.14
CA ILE A 28 -30.45 -25.18 19.84
C ILE A 28 -31.30 -25.08 21.10
N LEU A 29 -31.55 -26.20 21.80
CA LEU A 29 -32.35 -26.20 23.02
C LEU A 29 -31.78 -25.27 24.09
N LYS A 30 -30.46 -25.32 24.29
CA LYS A 30 -29.78 -24.52 25.31
C LYS A 30 -29.72 -23.04 24.96
N ILE A 31 -29.38 -22.70 23.72
CA ILE A 31 -29.10 -21.31 23.32
C ILE A 31 -30.38 -20.60 22.88
N LYS A 32 -31.19 -21.21 22.00
CA LYS A 32 -32.37 -20.59 21.41
C LYS A 32 -33.60 -20.65 22.33
N PHE A 33 -33.78 -21.75 23.07
CA PHE A 33 -34.95 -21.95 23.93
C PHE A 33 -34.65 -21.78 25.43
N ASN A 34 -33.40 -21.48 25.81
CA ASN A 34 -32.94 -21.36 27.19
C ASN A 34 -33.47 -22.48 28.11
N SER A 35 -33.50 -23.70 27.57
CA SER A 35 -34.16 -24.87 28.15
C SER A 35 -33.14 -25.99 28.43
N ASP A 36 -33.43 -26.85 29.40
CA ASP A 36 -32.55 -27.96 29.80
C ASP A 36 -33.21 -29.32 29.52
N LYS A 37 -32.41 -30.30 29.06
CA LYS A 37 -32.86 -31.65 28.73
C LYS A 37 -33.37 -32.42 29.95
N ASP A 38 -32.99 -32.00 31.15
CA ASP A 38 -33.25 -32.73 32.40
C ASP A 38 -34.57 -32.36 33.09
N ASN A 39 -35.28 -31.31 32.65
CA ASN A 39 -36.52 -30.85 33.29
C ASN A 39 -37.79 -31.27 32.52
N LYS A 40 -38.05 -32.57 32.43
CA LYS A 40 -39.05 -33.18 31.52
C LYS A 40 -40.52 -33.00 31.92
N ASP A 41 -40.80 -32.42 33.08
CA ASP A 41 -42.17 -32.29 33.60
C ASP A 41 -42.90 -31.00 33.17
N ASN A 42 -42.22 -30.09 32.46
CA ASN A 42 -42.81 -28.89 31.90
C ASN A 42 -43.19 -29.09 30.41
N LYS A 43 -44.47 -28.91 30.07
CA LYS A 43 -45.01 -29.07 28.71
C LYS A 43 -44.33 -28.16 27.69
N ASP A 44 -43.96 -26.94 28.09
CA ASP A 44 -43.24 -26.00 27.22
C ASP A 44 -41.83 -26.50 26.89
N ASN A 45 -41.21 -27.25 27.81
CA ASN A 45 -39.88 -27.82 27.59
C ASN A 45 -39.92 -29.00 26.61
N ILE A 46 -40.99 -29.80 26.62
CA ILE A 46 -41.18 -30.91 25.68
C ILE A 46 -41.31 -30.38 24.24
N ASP A 47 -42.14 -29.35 24.03
CA ASP A 47 -42.32 -28.71 22.72
C ASP A 47 -41.00 -28.10 22.19
N ASN A 48 -40.20 -27.50 23.09
CA ASN A 48 -38.88 -26.96 22.73
C ASN A 48 -37.87 -28.04 22.34
N ILE A 49 -37.90 -29.22 22.99
CA ILE A 49 -37.05 -30.36 22.64
C ILE A 49 -37.40 -30.87 21.24
N ASP A 50 -38.68 -31.05 20.93
CA ASP A 50 -39.15 -31.52 19.63
C ASP A 50 -38.80 -30.51 18.52
N LYS A 51 -39.03 -29.21 18.76
CA LYS A 51 -38.65 -28.13 17.83
C LYS A 51 -37.15 -28.10 17.57
N ALA A 52 -36.33 -28.24 18.62
CA ALA A 52 -34.87 -28.24 18.47
C ALA A 52 -34.39 -29.42 17.60
N LYS A 53 -35.01 -30.59 17.77
CA LYS A 53 -34.72 -31.77 16.96
C LYS A 53 -35.12 -31.57 15.50
N LEU A 54 -36.33 -31.08 15.22
CA LEU A 54 -36.80 -30.80 13.87
C LEU A 54 -35.91 -29.79 13.14
N LEU A 55 -35.48 -28.73 13.83
CA LEU A 55 -34.53 -27.77 13.27
C LEU A 55 -33.18 -28.42 12.95
N ALA A 56 -32.64 -29.24 13.86
CA ALA A 56 -31.38 -29.95 13.61
C ALA A 56 -31.47 -30.89 12.40
N GLU A 57 -32.59 -31.60 12.25
CA GLU A 57 -32.87 -32.48 11.11
C GLU A 57 -32.91 -31.71 9.79
N ALA A 58 -33.64 -30.58 9.76
CA ALA A 58 -33.72 -29.72 8.58
C ALA A 58 -32.33 -29.18 8.17
N VAL A 59 -31.56 -28.68 9.14
CA VAL A 59 -30.18 -28.18 8.90
C VAL A 59 -29.30 -29.28 8.29
N LEU A 60 -29.33 -30.48 8.88
CA LEU A 60 -28.53 -31.60 8.39
C LEU A 60 -28.94 -31.98 6.95
N GLU A 61 -30.23 -32.02 6.64
CA GLU A 61 -30.73 -32.33 5.31
C GLU A 61 -30.22 -31.32 4.26
N GLU A 62 -30.31 -30.02 4.55
CA GLU A 62 -29.85 -28.97 3.65
C GLU A 62 -28.33 -28.97 3.46
N VAL A 63 -27.57 -29.22 4.54
CA VAL A 63 -26.11 -29.37 4.46
C VAL A 63 -25.74 -30.56 3.58
N LYS A 64 -26.42 -31.71 3.71
CA LYS A 64 -26.17 -32.89 2.87
C LYS A 64 -26.44 -32.62 1.39
N LYS A 65 -27.48 -31.83 1.06
CA LYS A 65 -27.77 -31.44 -0.33
C LYS A 65 -26.68 -30.56 -0.92
N THR A 66 -26.20 -29.59 -0.14
CA THR A 66 -25.22 -28.59 -0.59
C THR A 66 -23.76 -29.07 -0.56
N ASN A 67 -23.46 -30.17 0.14
CA ASN A 67 -22.11 -30.75 0.21
C ASN A 67 -21.80 -31.78 -0.91
N ARG A 68 -22.69 -31.91 -1.90
CA ARG A 68 -22.52 -32.82 -3.04
C ARG A 68 -21.49 -32.27 -4.03
N ASN A 69 -20.76 -33.16 -4.69
CA ASN A 69 -19.87 -32.78 -5.78
C ASN A 69 -20.68 -32.26 -6.97
N ILE A 70 -20.21 -31.16 -7.56
CA ILE A 70 -20.81 -30.54 -8.73
C ILE A 70 -19.91 -30.83 -9.94
N ASP A 71 -20.41 -31.63 -10.88
CA ASP A 71 -19.62 -32.07 -12.04
C ASP A 71 -19.32 -30.92 -13.02
N ASN A 72 -20.17 -29.90 -13.05
CA ASN A 72 -19.95 -28.71 -13.89
C ASN A 72 -18.89 -27.81 -13.24
N LYS A 73 -17.72 -27.73 -13.87
CA LYS A 73 -16.58 -26.93 -13.39
C LYS A 73 -16.92 -25.45 -13.16
N PHE A 74 -17.60 -24.79 -14.10
CA PHE A 74 -17.96 -23.38 -13.96
C PHE A 74 -18.89 -23.16 -12.76
N LEU A 75 -19.91 -24.01 -12.61
CA LEU A 75 -20.84 -23.93 -11.49
C LEU A 75 -20.15 -24.24 -10.16
N ASN A 76 -19.23 -25.22 -10.14
CA ASN A 76 -18.42 -25.54 -8.98
C ASN A 76 -17.53 -24.36 -8.57
N ASP A 77 -16.86 -23.71 -9.52
CA ASP A 77 -16.01 -22.54 -9.28
C ASP A 77 -16.85 -21.32 -8.86
N LEU A 78 -18.08 -21.18 -9.37
CA LEU A 78 -19.02 -20.13 -9.00
C LEU A 78 -19.55 -20.29 -7.56
N LEU A 79 -19.97 -21.48 -7.16
CA LEU A 79 -20.57 -21.74 -5.85
C LEU A 79 -19.54 -21.88 -4.72
N ASN A 80 -18.27 -22.14 -5.04
CA ASN A 80 -17.19 -22.18 -4.06
C ASN A 80 -16.37 -20.88 -4.05
N PHE A 81 -15.66 -20.62 -2.96
CA PHE A 81 -14.69 -19.52 -2.86
C PHE A 81 -13.24 -20.05 -2.88
N PRO A 82 -12.26 -19.24 -3.33
CA PRO A 82 -10.85 -19.59 -3.26
C PRO A 82 -10.36 -19.75 -1.81
N LYS A 83 -9.84 -20.93 -1.46
CA LYS A 83 -9.41 -21.25 -0.09
C LYS A 83 -7.93 -20.92 0.11
N SER A 84 -7.64 -20.01 1.04
CA SER A 84 -6.27 -19.78 1.53
C SER A 84 -5.81 -20.85 2.53
N ASN A 85 -6.74 -21.50 3.24
CA ASN A 85 -6.46 -22.33 4.42
C ASN A 85 -5.67 -21.60 5.52
N VAL A 86 -5.78 -20.27 5.55
CA VAL A 86 -5.20 -19.41 6.60
C VAL A 86 -6.36 -18.68 7.26
N SER A 87 -6.51 -18.82 8.57
CA SER A 87 -7.55 -18.12 9.31
C SER A 87 -7.19 -16.65 9.57
N MET A 88 -8.21 -15.80 9.75
CA MET A 88 -8.05 -14.38 10.10
C MET A 88 -7.18 -14.20 11.35
N GLY A 89 -7.36 -15.06 12.35
CA GLY A 89 -6.58 -15.03 13.59
C GLY A 89 -5.12 -15.37 13.39
N GLU A 90 -4.80 -16.39 12.58
CA GLU A 90 -3.42 -16.82 12.32
C GLU A 90 -2.60 -15.75 11.60
N ILE A 91 -3.17 -15.15 10.54
CA ILE A 91 -2.48 -14.09 9.80
C ILE A 91 -2.52 -12.73 10.53
N GLY A 92 -3.45 -12.56 11.48
CA GLY A 92 -3.53 -11.37 12.32
C GLY A 92 -4.35 -10.24 11.72
N VAL A 93 -5.32 -10.52 10.84
CA VAL A 93 -6.25 -9.50 10.33
C VAL A 93 -7.07 -8.90 11.49
N GLY A 94 -7.26 -7.58 11.46
CA GLY A 94 -7.90 -6.82 12.55
C GLY A 94 -6.98 -6.52 13.73
N SER A 95 -5.66 -6.70 13.56
CA SER A 95 -4.64 -6.33 14.55
C SER A 95 -3.72 -5.19 14.09
N ARG A 96 -3.96 -4.58 12.90
CA ARG A 96 -3.18 -3.48 12.30
C ARG A 96 -1.67 -3.69 12.39
N GLY A 97 -1.26 -4.92 12.08
CA GLY A 97 0.14 -5.33 11.99
C GLY A 97 0.45 -5.94 10.62
N LYS A 98 1.65 -6.51 10.45
CA LYS A 98 2.18 -6.90 9.13
C LYS A 98 1.24 -7.78 8.29
N GLY A 99 0.55 -8.75 8.91
CA GLY A 99 -0.38 -9.62 8.18
C GLY A 99 -1.71 -8.94 7.83
N ASP A 100 -2.16 -8.00 8.66
CA ASP A 100 -3.34 -7.18 8.41
C ASP A 100 -3.12 -6.27 7.21
N PHE A 101 -2.00 -5.55 7.19
CA PHE A 101 -1.60 -4.68 6.07
C PHE A 101 -1.51 -5.47 4.75
N PHE A 102 -0.90 -6.66 4.79
CA PHE A 102 -0.79 -7.53 3.62
C PHE A 102 -2.16 -7.97 3.08
N VAL A 103 -3.09 -8.40 3.94
CA VAL A 103 -4.43 -8.82 3.48
C VAL A 103 -5.22 -7.63 2.93
N HIS A 104 -5.15 -6.48 3.60
CA HIS A 104 -5.81 -5.25 3.12
C HIS A 104 -5.28 -4.84 1.74
N GLU A 105 -3.96 -4.87 1.52
CA GLU A 105 -3.36 -4.60 0.20
C GLU A 105 -3.96 -5.48 -0.91
N LYS A 106 -4.18 -6.78 -0.64
CA LYS A 106 -4.79 -7.70 -1.61
C LYS A 106 -6.26 -7.40 -1.86
N ILE A 107 -7.05 -7.11 -0.81
CA ILE A 107 -8.46 -6.69 -0.95
C ILE A 107 -8.53 -5.42 -1.82
N CYS A 108 -7.69 -4.44 -1.51
CA CYS A 108 -7.60 -3.17 -2.23
C CYS A 108 -7.21 -3.36 -3.70
N SER A 109 -6.32 -4.32 -3.97
CA SER A 109 -5.92 -4.70 -5.33
C SER A 109 -7.08 -5.30 -6.12
N ILE A 110 -7.91 -6.18 -5.51
CA ILE A 110 -9.11 -6.72 -6.18
C ILE A 110 -10.11 -5.63 -6.53
N ALA A 111 -10.38 -4.72 -5.58
CA ALA A 111 -11.31 -3.61 -5.76
C ALA A 111 -10.85 -2.67 -6.88
N SER A 112 -9.53 -2.41 -6.93
CA SER A 112 -8.92 -1.50 -7.92
C SER A 112 -8.61 -2.17 -9.26
N HIS A 113 -8.73 -3.49 -9.39
CA HIS A 113 -8.50 -4.22 -10.64
C HIS A 113 -9.64 -3.93 -11.63
N ASN A 114 -9.45 -2.88 -12.42
CA ASN A 114 -10.42 -2.41 -13.39
C ASN A 114 -10.03 -2.82 -14.82
N ILE A 115 -10.47 -4.03 -15.21
CA ILE A 115 -10.22 -4.60 -16.54
C ILE A 115 -10.76 -3.69 -17.65
N SER A 116 -11.85 -2.95 -17.39
CA SER A 116 -12.52 -2.11 -18.39
C SER A 116 -11.89 -0.72 -18.58
N GLY A 117 -11.04 -0.28 -17.66
CA GLY A 117 -10.48 1.09 -17.66
C GLY A 117 -11.51 2.22 -17.48
N LYS A 118 -12.75 1.92 -17.07
CA LYS A 118 -13.86 2.90 -16.99
C LYS A 118 -13.93 3.74 -15.71
N PHE A 119 -13.09 3.50 -14.71
CA PHE A 119 -13.17 4.13 -13.38
C PHE A 119 -12.17 5.28 -13.23
N ASN A 120 -12.20 6.22 -14.18
CA ASN A 120 -11.23 7.33 -14.25
C ASN A 120 -11.54 8.50 -13.31
N ASN A 121 -12.61 8.41 -12.51
CA ASN A 121 -13.05 9.45 -11.59
C ASN A 121 -12.63 9.18 -10.12
N VAL A 122 -11.92 8.08 -9.83
CA VAL A 122 -11.41 7.78 -8.49
C VAL A 122 -10.14 8.59 -8.24
N VAL A 123 -10.15 9.43 -7.20
CA VAL A 123 -9.05 10.36 -6.83
C VAL A 123 -8.20 9.80 -5.70
N VAL A 124 -8.86 9.14 -4.75
CA VAL A 124 -8.25 8.35 -3.67
C VAL A 124 -9.04 7.05 -3.63
N GLY A 125 -8.38 5.94 -3.93
CA GLY A 125 -8.97 4.61 -3.94
C GLY A 125 -8.42 3.73 -2.83
N ALA A 126 -8.69 2.44 -2.96
CA ALA A 126 -8.28 1.45 -1.97
C ALA A 126 -6.75 1.27 -1.93
N LYS A 127 -6.02 1.57 -3.02
CA LYS A 127 -4.55 1.43 -3.11
C LYS A 127 -3.79 2.42 -2.24
N GLU A 128 -4.38 3.58 -1.95
CA GLU A 128 -3.76 4.61 -1.13
C GLU A 128 -3.75 4.29 0.37
N HIS A 129 -4.37 3.16 0.78
CA HIS A 129 -4.49 2.74 2.19
C HIS A 129 -5.14 3.79 3.10
N ASP A 130 -5.99 4.64 2.54
CA ASP A 130 -6.80 5.59 3.29
C ASP A 130 -8.12 4.92 3.71
N ASP A 131 -8.59 5.18 4.94
CA ASP A 131 -9.85 4.63 5.48
C ASP A 131 -11.12 5.24 4.82
N ALA A 132 -10.95 6.16 3.85
CA ALA A 132 -12.02 6.76 3.07
C ALA A 132 -11.63 6.92 1.59
N GLY A 133 -12.58 6.65 0.69
CA GLY A 133 -12.41 6.79 -0.76
C GLY A 133 -12.96 8.12 -1.28
N ILE A 134 -12.37 8.65 -2.35
CA ILE A 134 -12.76 9.93 -2.97
C ILE A 134 -13.01 9.74 -4.47
N VAL A 135 -14.17 10.19 -4.95
CA VAL A 135 -14.49 10.27 -6.38
C VAL A 135 -14.79 11.71 -6.79
N CYS A 136 -14.38 12.09 -8.00
CA CYS A 136 -14.75 13.35 -8.62
C CYS A 136 -16.10 13.22 -9.35
N ILE A 137 -16.95 14.24 -9.23
CA ILE A 137 -18.22 14.39 -9.94
C ILE A 137 -18.03 15.39 -11.08
N GLY A 138 -18.15 14.93 -12.33
CA GLY A 138 -18.08 15.76 -13.53
C GLY A 138 -17.76 14.93 -14.77
N GLU A 139 -18.09 15.43 -15.96
CA GLU A 139 -17.63 14.81 -17.21
C GLU A 139 -16.10 14.93 -17.27
N ASN A 140 -15.41 13.79 -17.33
CA ASN A 140 -14.05 13.73 -17.85
C ASN A 140 -14.11 14.07 -19.35
N GLY A 141 -14.32 15.34 -19.66
CA GLY A 141 -14.15 15.89 -20.98
C GLY A 141 -12.67 15.86 -21.30
N LYS A 142 -12.27 14.92 -22.17
CA LYS A 142 -10.99 14.98 -22.89
C LYS A 142 -10.85 16.23 -23.78
N ASP A 143 -11.83 17.13 -23.79
CA ASP A 143 -11.83 18.36 -24.55
C ASP A 143 -12.14 19.53 -23.63
N LYS A 144 -11.10 20.17 -23.10
CA LYS A 144 -11.00 21.62 -22.86
C LYS A 144 -9.70 21.94 -22.14
N GLU A 145 -8.67 22.23 -22.92
CA GLU A 145 -7.57 23.08 -22.46
C GLU A 145 -8.18 24.39 -21.92
N ASN A 146 -7.95 24.68 -20.64
CA ASN A 146 -8.13 25.97 -19.97
C ASN A 146 -9.51 26.39 -19.41
N GLU A 147 -10.51 25.53 -19.27
CA GLU A 147 -11.73 25.87 -18.49
C GLU A 147 -11.71 25.28 -17.07
N LYS A 148 -11.08 26.06 -16.16
CA LYS A 148 -11.28 26.15 -14.70
C LYS A 148 -11.56 24.86 -13.88
N LYS A 149 -10.55 24.47 -13.09
CA LYS A 149 -10.62 23.61 -11.87
C LYS A 149 -11.58 24.11 -10.76
N GLU A 150 -12.29 25.23 -10.94
CA GLU A 150 -13.06 25.90 -9.87
C GLU A 150 -14.44 25.26 -9.58
N ASN A 151 -14.87 24.26 -10.35
CA ASN A 151 -16.21 23.63 -10.19
C ASN A 151 -16.17 22.11 -9.93
N GLU A 152 -15.00 21.52 -9.71
CA GLU A 152 -14.89 20.08 -9.39
C GLU A 152 -15.45 19.81 -7.99
N LYS A 153 -16.45 18.94 -7.91
CA LYS A 153 -17.01 18.45 -6.65
C LYS A 153 -16.55 17.03 -6.41
N PHE A 154 -16.24 16.71 -5.17
CA PHE A 154 -15.83 15.35 -4.80
C PHE A 154 -16.77 14.77 -3.76
N ILE A 155 -17.06 13.48 -3.90
CA ILE A 155 -17.75 12.67 -2.89
C ILE A 155 -16.68 11.88 -2.15
N VAL A 156 -16.75 11.94 -0.83
CA VAL A 156 -15.93 11.12 0.06
C VAL A 156 -16.83 10.12 0.75
N VAL A 157 -16.43 8.85 0.76
CA VAL A 157 -17.17 7.77 1.41
C VAL A 157 -16.27 6.99 2.35
N SER A 158 -16.80 6.64 3.52
CA SER A 158 -16.14 5.75 4.48
C SER A 158 -17.14 4.73 5.02
N VAL A 159 -16.62 3.61 5.51
CA VAL A 159 -17.40 2.62 6.25
C VAL A 159 -16.53 2.04 7.36
N ASP A 160 -17.05 2.01 8.57
CA ASP A 160 -16.37 1.41 9.71
C ASP A 160 -17.25 0.35 10.37
N GLY A 161 -16.62 -0.75 10.78
CA GLY A 161 -17.27 -1.88 11.42
C GLY A 161 -17.26 -1.76 12.94
N THR A 162 -18.27 -2.32 13.59
CA THR A 162 -18.30 -2.34 15.05
C THR A 162 -17.17 -3.19 15.62
N HIS A 163 -16.58 -2.69 16.70
CA HIS A 163 -15.64 -3.50 17.47
C HIS A 163 -16.41 -4.69 18.06
N SER A 164 -16.10 -5.90 17.59
CA SER A 164 -16.90 -7.11 17.87
C SER A 164 -17.18 -7.43 19.34
N ARG A 165 -16.37 -6.96 20.28
CA ARG A 165 -16.62 -7.10 21.73
C ARG A 165 -17.58 -6.07 22.32
N LEU A 166 -17.89 -5.00 21.59
CA LEU A 166 -18.93 -4.04 21.94
C LEU A 166 -20.31 -4.49 21.44
N SER A 167 -20.43 -5.67 20.81
CA SER A 167 -21.75 -6.23 20.46
C SER A 167 -22.67 -6.35 21.68
N GLU A 168 -22.09 -6.57 22.86
CA GLU A 168 -22.78 -6.63 24.17
C GLU A 168 -23.12 -5.26 24.77
N TYR A 169 -22.69 -4.18 24.13
CA TYR A 169 -22.90 -2.80 24.58
C TYR A 169 -23.33 -1.94 23.37
N PRO A 170 -24.53 -2.18 22.82
CA PRO A 170 -24.92 -1.65 21.51
C PRO A 170 -24.85 -0.13 21.43
N PHE A 171 -25.31 0.61 22.46
CA PHE A 171 -25.16 2.06 22.51
C PHE A 171 -23.71 2.54 22.32
N ILE A 172 -22.80 1.96 23.09
CA ILE A 172 -21.36 2.30 23.05
C ILE A 172 -20.77 1.93 21.69
N ALA A 173 -21.19 0.81 21.12
CA ALA A 173 -20.80 0.39 19.78
C ALA A 173 -21.25 1.42 18.72
N GLY A 174 -22.54 1.77 18.72
CA GLY A 174 -23.14 2.73 17.79
C GLY A 174 -22.49 4.11 17.88
N PHE A 175 -22.28 4.60 19.09
CA PHE A 175 -21.59 5.86 19.33
C PHE A 175 -20.17 5.86 18.74
N HIS A 176 -19.36 4.84 19.03
CA HIS A 176 -17.98 4.82 18.59
C HIS A 176 -17.81 4.58 17.09
N VAL A 177 -18.63 3.72 16.50
CA VAL A 177 -18.54 3.44 15.06
C VAL A 177 -19.01 4.64 14.24
N ALA A 178 -20.10 5.32 14.63
CA ALA A 178 -20.54 6.54 13.95
C ALA A 178 -19.49 7.65 14.03
N ARG A 179 -18.88 7.83 15.20
CA ARG A 179 -17.78 8.79 15.37
C ARG A 179 -16.59 8.44 14.48
N ALA A 180 -16.27 7.15 14.36
CA ALA A 180 -15.17 6.68 13.54
C ALA A 180 -15.42 6.90 12.05
N SER A 181 -16.59 6.54 11.53
CA SER A 181 -16.96 6.79 10.14
C SER A 181 -16.90 8.28 9.79
N LEU A 182 -17.40 9.16 10.67
CA LEU A 182 -17.30 10.62 10.47
C LEU A 182 -15.87 11.13 10.49
N ARG A 183 -15.05 10.61 11.40
CA ARG A 183 -13.63 10.97 11.52
C ARG A 183 -12.90 10.68 10.21
N ASP A 184 -13.13 9.53 9.61
CA ASP A 184 -12.52 9.12 8.33
C ASP A 184 -12.88 10.09 7.19
N ILE A 185 -14.10 10.63 7.18
CA ILE A 185 -14.51 11.70 6.24
C ILE A 185 -13.76 13.01 6.53
N TYR A 186 -13.74 13.44 7.78
CA TYR A 186 -13.12 14.71 8.17
C TYR A 186 -11.61 14.74 7.89
N VAL A 187 -10.89 13.64 8.09
CA VAL A 187 -9.44 13.58 7.83
C VAL A 187 -9.09 13.58 6.34
N LYS A 188 -10.06 13.40 5.44
CA LYS A 188 -9.86 13.71 4.02
C LYS A 188 -10.15 15.16 3.67
N GLY A 189 -10.50 15.98 4.65
CA GLY A 189 -10.87 17.39 4.49
C GLY A 189 -12.27 17.60 3.92
N ALA A 190 -13.12 16.56 3.95
CA ALA A 190 -14.50 16.66 3.53
C ALA A 190 -15.40 17.19 4.64
N LYS A 191 -16.50 17.83 4.24
CA LYS A 191 -17.62 18.13 5.12
C LYS A 191 -18.60 16.94 5.07
N PRO A 192 -18.83 16.21 6.16
CA PRO A 192 -19.82 15.15 6.17
C PRO A 192 -21.23 15.70 5.96
N VAL A 193 -22.08 14.93 5.27
CA VAL A 193 -23.45 15.32 4.91
C VAL A 193 -24.48 14.24 5.21
N ALA A 194 -24.06 12.98 5.38
CA ALA A 194 -24.95 11.88 5.67
C ALA A 194 -24.23 10.72 6.39
N LEU A 195 -24.98 10.02 7.24
CA LEU A 195 -24.64 8.74 7.83
C LEU A 195 -25.61 7.67 7.32
N LEU A 196 -25.14 6.43 7.24
CA LEU A 196 -25.96 5.24 7.01
C LEU A 196 -25.48 4.08 7.88
N ASP A 197 -26.34 3.12 8.18
CA ASP A 197 -25.95 1.92 8.93
C ASP A 197 -26.37 0.62 8.23
N ASP A 198 -25.69 -0.47 8.58
CA ASP A 198 -26.12 -1.83 8.27
C ASP A 198 -25.95 -2.68 9.53
N LEU A 199 -27.05 -3.30 9.93
CA LEU A 199 -27.24 -3.95 11.21
C LEU A 199 -27.70 -5.38 11.00
N HIS A 200 -26.96 -6.32 11.56
CA HIS A 200 -27.33 -7.72 11.53
C HIS A 200 -27.37 -8.28 12.96
N LEU A 201 -28.52 -8.83 13.34
CA LEU A 201 -28.74 -9.49 14.62
C LEU A 201 -29.03 -10.97 14.39
N ALA A 202 -28.46 -11.84 15.23
CA ALA A 202 -28.81 -13.25 15.23
C ALA A 202 -30.29 -13.47 15.60
N ASP A 203 -30.85 -14.64 15.25
CA ASP A 203 -32.30 -14.86 15.22
C ASP A 203 -32.99 -14.75 16.60
N ASP A 204 -32.30 -15.17 17.65
CA ASP A 204 -32.71 -15.10 19.06
C ASP A 204 -32.11 -13.88 19.80
N GLY A 205 -31.49 -12.94 19.07
CA GLY A 205 -31.02 -11.70 19.66
C GLY A 205 -32.16 -10.78 20.08
N ASP A 206 -32.00 -10.10 21.21
CA ASP A 206 -32.96 -9.10 21.67
C ASP A 206 -33.00 -7.88 20.72
N VAL A 207 -34.18 -7.61 20.15
CA VAL A 207 -34.41 -6.49 19.21
C VAL A 207 -34.06 -5.13 19.83
N GLY A 208 -34.12 -4.99 21.15
CA GLY A 208 -33.67 -3.82 21.89
C GLY A 208 -32.22 -3.44 21.61
N ARG A 209 -31.36 -4.41 21.24
CA ARG A 209 -29.98 -4.14 20.81
C ARG A 209 -29.92 -3.27 19.55
N LEU A 210 -30.87 -3.42 18.63
CA LEU A 210 -30.96 -2.58 17.43
C LEU A 210 -31.31 -1.15 17.80
N PHE A 211 -32.31 -0.97 18.67
CA PHE A 211 -32.74 0.36 19.12
C PHE A 211 -31.62 1.08 19.86
N ASP A 212 -30.95 0.38 20.77
CA ASP A 212 -29.87 0.93 21.59
C ASP A 212 -28.64 1.30 20.74
N PHE A 213 -28.32 0.47 19.72
CA PHE A 213 -27.27 0.79 18.75
C PHE A 213 -27.58 2.05 17.93
N VAL A 214 -28.77 2.12 17.34
CA VAL A 214 -29.21 3.28 16.54
C VAL A 214 -29.28 4.54 17.41
N ALA A 215 -29.68 4.43 18.68
CA ALA A 215 -29.64 5.54 19.63
C ALA A 215 -28.20 6.06 19.82
N GLY A 216 -27.21 5.16 19.95
CA GLY A 216 -25.80 5.51 20.01
C GLY A 216 -25.31 6.29 18.78
N ILE A 217 -25.71 5.86 17.57
CA ILE A 217 -25.43 6.58 16.32
C ILE A 217 -26.10 7.95 16.32
N SER A 218 -27.37 8.00 16.71
CA SER A 218 -28.21 9.20 16.66
C SER A 218 -27.63 10.33 17.53
N VAL A 219 -27.06 10.01 18.70
CA VAL A 219 -26.35 10.98 19.53
C VAL A 219 -25.18 11.61 18.78
N VAL A 220 -24.37 10.82 18.07
CA VAL A 220 -23.26 11.37 17.28
C VAL A 220 -23.78 12.17 16.09
N SER A 221 -24.82 11.69 15.41
CA SER A 221 -25.51 12.38 14.31
C SER A 221 -25.96 13.79 14.74
N GLU A 222 -26.67 13.91 15.86
CA GLU A 222 -27.13 15.20 16.40
C GLU A 222 -25.96 16.11 16.81
N LEU A 223 -24.99 15.58 17.55
CA LEU A 223 -23.83 16.36 18.00
C LEU A 223 -22.93 16.81 16.83
N ALA A 224 -22.86 16.01 15.77
CA ALA A 224 -22.10 16.30 14.57
C ALA A 224 -22.88 17.13 13.55
N ASP A 225 -24.19 17.34 13.71
CA ASP A 225 -25.06 17.96 12.71
C ASP A 225 -24.97 17.24 11.35
N VAL A 226 -25.03 15.91 11.39
CA VAL A 226 -24.94 15.02 10.21
C VAL A 226 -26.01 13.95 10.33
N PRO A 227 -27.07 13.98 9.51
CA PRO A 227 -28.21 13.09 9.69
C PRO A 227 -27.88 11.62 9.35
N LEU A 228 -28.41 10.68 10.14
CA LEU A 228 -28.58 9.28 9.75
C LEU A 228 -29.75 9.18 8.76
N VAL A 229 -29.48 8.94 7.48
CA VAL A 229 -30.47 9.06 6.39
C VAL A 229 -30.91 7.73 5.78
N ALA A 230 -30.12 6.67 5.98
CA ALA A 230 -30.40 5.35 5.42
C ALA A 230 -29.93 4.27 6.39
N GLY A 231 -30.56 3.10 6.30
CA GLY A 231 -30.21 1.99 7.17
C GLY A 231 -30.73 0.67 6.62
N SER A 232 -30.10 -0.42 7.04
CA SER A 232 -30.51 -1.78 6.76
C SER A 232 -30.51 -2.58 8.06
N THR A 233 -31.61 -3.28 8.34
CA THR A 233 -31.73 -4.18 9.49
C THR A 233 -32.04 -5.58 8.98
N LEU A 234 -31.09 -6.50 9.12
CA LEU A 234 -31.17 -7.87 8.63
C LEU A 234 -30.93 -8.88 9.76
N ARG A 235 -31.31 -10.13 9.52
CA ARG A 235 -30.96 -11.25 10.40
C ARG A 235 -29.63 -11.85 9.95
N ILE A 236 -28.68 -12.09 10.85
CA ILE A 236 -27.46 -12.84 10.51
C ILE A 236 -27.89 -14.28 10.20
N GLY A 237 -27.83 -14.69 8.94
CA GLY A 237 -28.00 -16.10 8.56
C GLY A 237 -29.38 -16.71 8.82
N GLY A 238 -30.41 -15.91 9.12
CA GLY A 238 -31.74 -16.41 9.48
C GLY A 238 -31.70 -17.34 10.69
N ASP A 239 -32.52 -18.40 10.67
CA ASP A 239 -32.65 -19.38 11.76
C ASP A 239 -31.35 -20.21 12.03
N MET A 240 -30.28 -19.99 11.26
CA MET A 240 -29.04 -20.78 11.26
C MET A 240 -27.93 -20.25 12.19
N VAL A 241 -28.03 -18.98 12.61
CA VAL A 241 -27.10 -18.37 13.56
C VAL A 241 -27.83 -18.03 14.84
N ILE A 242 -27.54 -18.79 15.89
CA ILE A 242 -28.17 -18.64 17.21
C ILE A 242 -27.27 -17.89 18.22
N GLY A 243 -27.84 -17.24 19.22
CA GLY A 243 -27.23 -16.40 20.24
C GLY A 243 -27.51 -14.91 20.06
N GLU A 244 -26.95 -14.09 20.93
CA GLU A 244 -27.27 -12.64 20.97
C GLU A 244 -26.27 -11.75 20.21
N ARG A 245 -25.40 -12.36 19.40
CA ARG A 245 -24.30 -11.61 18.78
C ARG A 245 -24.82 -10.72 17.65
N MET A 246 -24.40 -9.46 17.68
CA MET A 246 -24.68 -8.46 16.66
C MET A 246 -23.43 -8.20 15.82
N VAL A 247 -23.62 -7.98 14.51
CA VAL A 247 -22.60 -7.51 13.57
C VAL A 247 -23.17 -6.28 12.88
N SER A 248 -22.37 -5.23 12.76
CA SER A 248 -22.86 -3.97 12.22
C SER A 248 -21.74 -3.08 11.72
N CYS A 249 -22.07 -2.17 10.81
CA CYS A 249 -21.20 -1.10 10.35
C CYS A 249 -21.97 0.22 10.21
N VAL A 250 -21.23 1.32 10.18
CA VAL A 250 -21.76 2.64 9.85
C VAL A 250 -20.95 3.21 8.69
N GLY A 251 -21.65 3.65 7.65
CA GLY A 251 -21.08 4.42 6.55
C GLY A 251 -21.30 5.91 6.74
N ALA A 252 -20.39 6.71 6.19
CA ALA A 252 -20.53 8.16 6.13
C ALA A 252 -20.27 8.66 4.71
N VAL A 253 -20.92 9.77 4.36
CA VAL A 253 -20.73 10.47 3.08
C VAL A 253 -20.37 11.91 3.38
N GLY A 254 -19.35 12.42 2.70
CA GLY A 254 -18.94 13.81 2.75
C GLY A 254 -18.73 14.41 1.37
N ILE A 255 -18.64 15.73 1.33
CA ILE A 255 -18.40 16.51 0.12
C ILE A 255 -17.15 17.37 0.27
N ILE A 256 -16.44 17.53 -0.84
CA ILE A 256 -15.38 18.52 -1.00
C ILE A 256 -15.73 19.36 -2.23
N ASN A 257 -15.70 20.68 -2.06
CA ASN A 257 -15.97 21.63 -3.15
C ASN A 257 -14.69 22.29 -3.69
N ASP A 258 -13.53 21.99 -3.10
CA ASP A 258 -12.22 22.51 -3.52
C ASP A 258 -11.19 21.39 -3.38
N ALA A 259 -10.53 21.02 -4.48
CA ALA A 259 -9.50 19.98 -4.48
C ALA A 259 -8.35 20.25 -3.50
N ASN A 260 -8.07 21.53 -3.17
CA ASN A 260 -7.05 21.90 -2.19
C ASN A 260 -7.40 21.47 -0.75
N PHE A 261 -8.66 21.14 -0.49
CA PHE A 261 -9.09 20.62 0.81
C PHE A 261 -8.81 19.12 0.96
N ILE A 262 -8.43 18.39 -0.09
CA ILE A 262 -8.11 16.97 0.03
C ILE A 262 -6.85 16.79 0.90
N LYS A 263 -6.98 16.11 2.05
CA LYS A 263 -5.91 15.91 3.06
C LYS A 263 -5.37 14.48 3.15
N ALA A 264 -5.09 13.88 2.01
CA ALA A 264 -4.54 12.52 1.91
C ALA A 264 -3.11 12.40 2.48
N ARG A 265 -2.74 11.20 2.96
CA ARG A 265 -1.40 10.89 3.52
C ARG A 265 -0.25 11.24 2.56
N LYS A 266 -0.46 11.09 1.24
CA LYS A 266 0.51 11.45 0.18
C LYS A 266 0.88 12.93 0.12
N ASN A 267 0.14 13.79 0.81
CA ASN A 267 0.38 15.23 0.83
C ASN A 267 1.40 15.66 1.89
N VAL A 268 1.84 14.77 2.79
CA VAL A 268 2.90 15.05 3.76
C VAL A 268 4.18 15.50 3.06
N ARG A 269 4.88 16.48 3.64
CA ARG A 269 6.13 17.05 3.11
C ARG A 269 7.25 17.02 4.16
N VAL A 270 8.49 16.97 3.67
CA VAL A 270 9.67 17.18 4.52
C VAL A 270 9.64 18.60 5.08
N GLY A 271 9.86 18.75 6.38
CA GLY A 271 9.77 20.01 7.11
C GLY A 271 8.41 20.25 7.78
N ASP A 272 7.39 19.44 7.48
CA ASP A 272 6.11 19.53 8.17
C ASP A 272 6.28 19.28 9.67
N LYS A 273 5.62 20.11 10.48
CA LYS A 273 5.40 19.86 11.89
C LYS A 273 4.17 18.99 12.07
N ILE A 274 4.22 18.15 13.10
CA ILE A 274 3.15 17.22 13.43
C ILE A 274 2.43 17.75 14.66
N LEU A 275 1.21 18.23 14.47
CA LEU A 275 0.34 18.62 15.57
C LEU A 275 -0.58 17.45 15.91
N MET A 276 -0.90 17.26 17.19
CA MET A 276 -1.88 16.26 17.61
C MET A 276 -2.80 16.83 18.67
N THR A 277 -4.11 16.59 18.53
CA THR A 277 -5.08 16.94 19.57
C THR A 277 -5.05 15.96 20.74
N GLY A 278 -5.58 16.37 21.88
CA GLY A 278 -5.85 15.47 23.00
C GLY A 278 -6.78 14.32 22.60
N GLY A 279 -6.62 13.16 23.25
CA GLY A 279 -7.38 11.95 22.95
C GLY A 279 -7.73 11.14 24.19
N ALA A 280 -8.91 10.53 24.17
CA ALA A 280 -9.38 9.60 25.20
C ALA A 280 -9.70 8.21 24.65
N GLY A 281 -9.44 7.96 23.37
CA GLY A 281 -9.67 6.69 22.70
C GLY A 281 -11.09 6.48 22.18
N GLY A 282 -11.22 5.45 21.34
CA GLY A 282 -12.50 4.99 20.77
C GLY A 282 -12.93 3.62 21.28
N GLY A 283 -13.63 2.87 20.43
CA GLY A 283 -14.19 1.57 20.79
C GLY A 283 -13.16 0.57 21.32
N THR A 284 -11.91 0.66 20.88
CA THR A 284 -10.79 -0.14 21.39
C THR A 284 -10.47 0.13 22.86
N ILE A 285 -10.40 1.41 23.26
CA ILE A 285 -10.16 1.81 24.66
C ILE A 285 -11.39 1.53 25.52
N ALA A 286 -12.59 1.80 25.01
CA ALA A 286 -13.85 1.48 25.70
C ALA A 286 -13.96 -0.03 25.99
N THR A 287 -13.65 -0.87 24.99
CA THR A 287 -13.57 -2.32 25.16
C THR A 287 -12.54 -2.70 26.23
N THR A 288 -11.36 -2.09 26.18
CA THR A 288 -10.29 -2.35 27.15
C THR A 288 -10.75 -2.03 28.56
N ALA A 289 -11.38 -0.87 28.76
CA ALA A 289 -11.93 -0.41 30.03
C ALA A 289 -12.95 -1.39 30.60
N ILE A 290 -13.98 -1.73 29.81
CA ILE A 290 -15.05 -2.66 30.21
C ILE A 290 -14.49 -4.02 30.64
N TYR A 291 -13.67 -4.65 29.80
CA TYR A 291 -13.20 -6.01 30.06
C TYR A 291 -11.99 -6.09 31.01
N SER A 292 -11.46 -4.96 31.45
CA SER A 292 -10.46 -4.89 32.52
C SER A 292 -11.05 -4.42 33.85
N GLY A 293 -12.33 -4.04 33.89
CA GLY A 293 -13.01 -3.54 35.08
C GLY A 293 -12.79 -2.04 35.39
N ASN A 294 -12.20 -1.28 34.47
CA ASN A 294 -11.96 0.17 34.63
C ASN A 294 -13.13 0.98 34.06
N PHE A 295 -14.35 0.75 34.57
CA PHE A 295 -15.59 1.31 34.01
C PHE A 295 -15.63 2.85 34.02
N ASP A 296 -14.91 3.49 34.94
CA ASP A 296 -14.81 4.94 35.07
C ASP A 296 -14.10 5.63 33.89
N VAL A 297 -13.42 4.84 33.04
CA VAL A 297 -12.80 5.29 31.79
C VAL A 297 -13.80 5.38 30.64
N VAL A 298 -14.87 4.58 30.64
CA VAL A 298 -15.83 4.50 29.52
C VAL A 298 -16.47 5.87 29.20
N PRO A 299 -16.93 6.67 30.18
CA PRO A 299 -17.47 8.00 29.87
C PRO A 299 -16.44 8.94 29.22
N GLU A 300 -15.14 8.79 29.53
CA GLU A 300 -14.08 9.61 28.91
C GLU A 300 -13.93 9.30 27.42
N THR A 301 -14.13 8.04 27.02
CA THR A 301 -14.07 7.64 25.61
C THR A 301 -15.24 8.23 24.81
N MET A 302 -16.37 8.54 25.46
CA MET A 302 -17.59 9.05 24.82
C MET A 302 -17.59 10.58 24.64
N ASN A 303 -16.60 11.09 23.90
CA ASN A 303 -16.48 12.51 23.57
C ASN A 303 -16.52 12.77 22.06
N ILE A 304 -16.71 14.03 21.66
CA ILE A 304 -16.72 14.48 20.26
C ILE A 304 -15.66 15.56 19.98
N SER A 305 -14.61 15.63 20.80
CA SER A 305 -13.57 16.67 20.68
C SER A 305 -12.88 16.63 19.31
N PHE A 306 -12.68 15.42 18.76
CA PHE A 306 -12.19 15.22 17.40
C PHE A 306 -13.06 15.93 16.36
N ILE A 307 -14.37 15.65 16.36
CA ILE A 307 -15.33 16.23 15.41
C ILE A 307 -15.38 17.76 15.56
N LYS A 308 -15.38 18.26 16.80
CA LYS A 308 -15.31 19.71 17.07
C LYS A 308 -14.05 20.33 16.47
N ALA A 309 -12.89 19.70 16.62
CA ALA A 309 -11.63 20.17 16.03
C ALA A 309 -11.75 20.29 14.51
N CYS A 310 -12.25 19.24 13.84
CA CYS A 310 -12.42 19.24 12.40
C CYS A 310 -13.44 20.28 11.91
N LYS A 311 -14.55 20.49 12.63
CA LYS A 311 -15.50 21.56 12.32
C LYS A 311 -14.85 22.94 12.38
N ILE A 312 -14.08 23.21 13.44
CA ILE A 312 -13.36 24.49 13.58
C ILE A 312 -12.34 24.68 12.45
N LEU A 313 -11.61 23.63 12.06
CA LEU A 313 -10.68 23.69 10.94
C LEU A 313 -11.41 24.04 9.62
N HIS A 314 -12.61 23.52 9.39
CA HIS A 314 -13.46 23.88 8.25
C HIS A 314 -13.96 25.33 8.34
N GLU A 315 -14.61 25.69 9.44
CA GLU A 315 -15.27 27.00 9.64
C GLU A 315 -14.27 28.17 9.61
N LYS A 316 -13.07 27.96 10.15
CA LYS A 316 -11.98 28.96 10.14
C LYS A 316 -11.12 28.89 8.88
N ASN A 317 -11.51 28.05 7.91
CA ASN A 317 -10.77 27.83 6.68
C ASN A 317 -9.30 27.51 6.98
N LEU A 318 -9.00 26.64 7.96
CA LEU A 318 -7.62 26.26 8.28
C LEU A 318 -7.14 25.07 7.45
N LEU A 319 -8.01 24.43 6.68
CA LEU A 319 -7.65 23.31 5.82
C LEU A 319 -6.61 23.72 4.76
N HIS A 320 -6.66 24.92 4.18
CA HIS A 320 -5.62 25.36 3.22
C HIS A 320 -4.23 25.52 3.85
N LYS A 321 -4.15 25.57 5.19
CA LYS A 321 -2.90 25.70 5.95
C LYS A 321 -2.31 24.36 6.40
N THR A 322 -2.97 23.26 6.06
CA THR A 322 -2.59 21.90 6.47
C THR A 322 -2.31 21.06 5.23
N ASN A 323 -1.22 20.30 5.23
CA ASN A 323 -0.84 19.43 4.11
C ASN A 323 -1.60 18.11 4.14
N ALA A 324 -1.63 17.44 5.30
CA ALA A 324 -2.34 16.18 5.50
C ALA A 324 -3.00 16.10 6.88
N MET A 325 -4.06 15.30 6.96
CA MET A 325 -4.79 15.04 8.20
C MET A 325 -4.94 13.53 8.36
N LEU A 326 -4.64 13.04 9.56
CA LEU A 326 -4.77 11.64 9.93
C LEU A 326 -5.48 11.56 11.27
N ASP A 327 -6.05 10.41 11.54
CA ASP A 327 -6.65 10.03 12.79
C ASP A 327 -5.86 8.91 13.46
N VAL A 328 -5.58 9.05 14.77
CA VAL A 328 -4.85 8.03 15.52
C VAL A 328 -5.77 6.87 15.87
N THR A 329 -5.83 5.88 14.98
CA THR A 329 -6.72 4.70 15.07
C THR A 329 -6.00 3.43 15.54
N ASN A 330 -6.46 2.27 15.10
CA ASN A 330 -5.90 0.98 15.48
C ASN A 330 -4.52 0.83 14.82
N GLY A 331 -3.49 0.48 15.60
CA GLY A 331 -2.08 0.61 15.19
C GLY A 331 -1.40 1.87 15.77
N GLY A 332 -2.19 2.85 16.22
CA GLY A 332 -1.74 4.06 16.88
C GLY A 332 -0.75 4.89 16.05
N ILE A 333 0.00 5.75 16.74
CA ILE A 333 1.01 6.62 16.11
C ILE A 333 2.06 5.79 15.36
N ARG A 334 2.39 4.59 15.86
CA ARG A 334 3.37 3.70 15.20
C ARG A 334 2.88 3.24 13.82
N GLY A 335 1.63 2.80 13.71
CA GLY A 335 1.02 2.38 12.45
C GLY A 335 0.95 3.53 11.46
N ASP A 336 0.40 4.68 11.88
CA ASP A 336 0.25 5.85 11.00
C ASP A 336 1.59 6.37 10.50
N ALA A 337 2.58 6.48 11.38
CA ALA A 337 3.91 6.91 10.98
C ALA A 337 4.59 5.94 10.02
N TYR A 338 4.35 4.63 10.17
CA TYR A 338 4.89 3.63 9.26
C TYR A 338 4.27 3.73 7.88
N GLU A 339 2.96 3.92 7.77
CA GLU A 339 2.29 4.10 6.49
C GLU A 339 2.73 5.40 5.79
N VAL A 340 2.82 6.51 6.53
CA VAL A 340 3.34 7.78 5.99
C VAL A 340 4.79 7.63 5.53
N LEU A 341 5.65 7.04 6.36
CA LEU A 341 7.05 6.81 6.02
C LEU A 341 7.19 5.90 4.78
N ASN A 342 6.36 4.84 4.70
CA ASN A 342 6.32 3.98 3.53
C ASN A 342 5.87 4.75 2.30
N LEU A 343 4.83 5.57 2.34
CA LEU A 343 4.40 6.37 1.18
C LEU A 343 5.49 7.34 0.71
N LEU A 344 6.16 8.00 1.66
CA LEU A 344 7.27 8.92 1.36
C LEU A 344 8.48 8.19 0.76
N ASN A 345 8.69 6.91 1.11
CA ASN A 345 9.79 6.09 0.58
C ASN A 345 9.39 5.20 -0.61
N ALA A 346 8.10 4.92 -0.80
CA ALA A 346 7.49 4.09 -1.85
C ALA A 346 7.38 4.83 -3.19
N GLU A 347 7.88 6.06 -3.26
CA GLU A 347 8.19 6.72 -4.52
C GLU A 347 9.05 5.82 -5.44
N LYS A 348 9.78 4.83 -4.92
CA LYS A 348 10.53 3.83 -5.69
C LYS A 348 9.68 2.93 -6.60
N ASP A 349 8.46 2.55 -6.23
CA ASP A 349 7.59 1.72 -7.10
C ASP A 349 6.88 2.58 -8.15
N ARG A 350 6.51 3.82 -7.81
CA ARG A 350 6.02 4.81 -8.78
C ARG A 350 7.12 5.21 -9.76
N ASP A 351 8.37 5.33 -9.30
CA ASP A 351 9.54 5.55 -10.14
C ASP A 351 9.79 4.40 -11.09
N LYS A 352 9.60 3.16 -10.62
CA LYS A 352 9.70 1.95 -11.43
C LYS A 352 8.65 1.96 -12.55
N GLU A 353 7.39 2.22 -12.24
CA GLU A 353 6.34 2.35 -13.27
C GLU A 353 6.64 3.54 -14.21
N LYS A 354 7.05 4.68 -13.65
CA LYS A 354 7.41 5.90 -14.39
C LYS A 354 8.54 5.65 -15.38
N ILE A 355 9.64 5.01 -14.96
CA ILE A 355 10.78 4.73 -15.83
C ILE A 355 10.44 3.68 -16.89
N ILE A 356 9.61 2.68 -16.56
CA ILE A 356 9.12 1.67 -17.52
C ILE A 356 8.27 2.35 -18.59
N ASN A 357 7.29 3.17 -18.19
CA ASN A 357 6.45 3.92 -19.12
C ASN A 357 7.28 4.85 -20.02
N ILE A 358 8.28 5.55 -19.46
CA ILE A 358 9.20 6.37 -20.24
C ILE A 358 9.97 5.53 -21.27
N ILE A 359 10.48 4.37 -20.85
CA ILE A 359 11.18 3.47 -21.76
C ILE A 359 10.23 3.02 -22.87
N GLU A 360 9.02 2.59 -22.56
CA GLU A 360 8.02 2.15 -23.55
C GLU A 360 7.60 3.27 -24.53
N ILE A 361 7.36 4.49 -24.04
CA ILE A 361 7.03 5.66 -24.88
C ILE A 361 8.15 5.93 -25.88
N LEU A 362 9.40 5.86 -25.44
CA LEU A 362 10.56 6.15 -26.27
C LEU A 362 11.03 4.94 -27.11
N ASN A 363 10.63 3.72 -26.76
CA ASN A 363 11.10 2.49 -27.42
C ASN A 363 10.73 2.45 -28.91
N ASN A 364 9.62 3.09 -29.29
CA ASN A 364 9.19 3.17 -30.70
C ASN A 364 9.98 4.20 -31.53
N ASP A 365 10.78 5.05 -30.90
CA ASP A 365 11.52 6.13 -31.57
C ASP A 365 13.00 5.81 -31.80
N TYR A 366 13.52 4.77 -31.15
CA TYR A 366 14.96 4.50 -31.10
C TYR A 366 15.24 3.01 -31.32
N GLU A 367 16.25 2.72 -32.13
CA GLU A 367 16.67 1.35 -32.43
C GLU A 367 17.87 0.92 -31.58
N GLU A 368 18.06 -0.39 -31.36
CA GLU A 368 19.25 -0.89 -30.68
C GLU A 368 20.53 -0.49 -31.44
N PHE A 369 21.60 -0.17 -30.71
CA PHE A 369 22.89 0.18 -31.31
C PHE A 369 23.42 -0.94 -32.21
N PHE A 370 23.75 -0.61 -33.45
CA PHE A 370 24.28 -1.58 -34.41
C PHE A 370 25.74 -1.93 -34.11
N TYR A 371 25.98 -3.18 -33.69
CA TYR A 371 27.30 -3.80 -33.69
C TYR A 371 27.47 -4.64 -34.97
N PRO A 372 28.60 -4.50 -35.71
CA PRO A 372 28.84 -5.31 -36.92
C PRO A 372 28.84 -6.82 -36.68
N SER A 373 29.09 -7.25 -35.44
CA SER A 373 28.97 -8.63 -34.98
C SER A 373 28.69 -8.64 -33.48
N LYS A 374 27.95 -9.65 -33.00
CA LYS A 374 27.70 -9.90 -31.58
C LYS A 374 28.85 -10.64 -30.88
N GLU A 375 29.92 -11.00 -31.61
CA GLU A 375 31.11 -11.59 -31.01
C GLU A 375 31.72 -10.65 -29.95
N PRO A 376 32.00 -11.12 -28.72
CA PRO A 376 32.49 -10.28 -27.62
C PRO A 376 33.73 -9.44 -27.96
N PHE A 377 34.62 -9.97 -28.79
CA PHE A 377 35.80 -9.23 -29.27
C PHE A 377 35.39 -8.03 -30.13
N ASN A 378 34.45 -8.21 -31.06
CA ASN A 378 33.99 -7.13 -31.92
C ASN A 378 33.21 -6.07 -31.12
N VAL A 379 32.42 -6.49 -30.13
CA VAL A 379 31.72 -5.57 -29.21
C VAL A 379 32.73 -4.76 -28.38
N LEU A 380 33.77 -5.41 -27.83
CA LEU A 380 34.83 -4.75 -27.07
C LEU A 380 35.56 -3.70 -27.90
N ILE A 381 36.03 -4.06 -29.09
CA ILE A 381 36.75 -3.15 -29.97
C ILE A 381 35.85 -2.01 -30.45
N SER A 382 34.61 -2.29 -30.85
CA SER A 382 33.63 -1.27 -31.25
C SER A 382 33.35 -0.27 -30.13
N THR A 383 33.25 -0.75 -28.88
CA THR A 383 33.02 0.09 -27.70
C THR A 383 34.23 0.95 -27.36
N ILE A 384 35.46 0.50 -27.67
CA ILE A 384 36.66 1.33 -27.55
C ILE A 384 36.71 2.40 -28.64
N LEU A 385 36.29 2.07 -29.86
CA LEU A 385 36.22 3.01 -30.98
C LEU A 385 35.18 4.12 -30.72
N SER A 386 34.05 3.80 -30.09
CA SER A 386 32.98 4.76 -29.76
C SER A 386 33.37 5.80 -28.71
N GLN A 387 34.40 5.55 -27.90
CA GLN A 387 34.84 6.49 -26.86
C GLN A 387 35.16 7.86 -27.49
N ARG A 388 34.33 8.88 -27.19
CA ARG A 388 34.45 10.25 -27.71
C ARG A 388 34.43 10.35 -29.24
N THR A 389 33.72 9.44 -29.92
CA THR A 389 33.52 9.46 -31.38
C THR A 389 32.02 9.40 -31.66
N LYS A 390 31.54 10.08 -32.72
CA LYS A 390 30.15 9.93 -33.18
C LYS A 390 29.86 8.50 -33.65
N ASP A 391 28.61 8.08 -33.52
CA ASP A 391 28.20 6.71 -33.79
C ASP A 391 28.36 6.33 -35.27
N GLU A 392 28.08 7.23 -36.22
CA GLU A 392 28.24 6.91 -37.66
C GLU A 392 29.71 6.67 -38.03
N ARG A 393 30.61 7.48 -37.45
CA ARG A 393 32.06 7.33 -37.65
C ARG A 393 32.61 6.07 -36.98
N THR A 394 32.04 5.70 -35.83
CA THR A 394 32.38 4.46 -35.15
C THR A 394 31.95 3.25 -35.97
N LYS A 395 30.72 3.24 -36.48
CA LYS A 395 30.20 2.17 -37.34
C LYS A 395 31.07 1.96 -38.58
N GLN A 396 31.35 3.04 -39.31
CA GLN A 396 32.20 2.99 -40.52
C GLN A 396 33.62 2.47 -40.21
N ALA A 397 34.22 2.91 -39.10
CA ALA A 397 35.55 2.47 -38.70
C ALA A 397 35.56 1.00 -38.26
N ALA A 398 34.54 0.56 -37.52
CA ALA A 398 34.39 -0.83 -37.08
C ALA A 398 34.20 -1.77 -38.29
N GLU A 399 33.33 -1.42 -39.24
CA GLU A 399 33.14 -2.18 -40.48
C GLU A 399 34.42 -2.28 -41.30
N ASN A 400 35.17 -1.18 -41.43
CA ASN A 400 36.44 -1.20 -42.16
C ASN A 400 37.50 -2.05 -41.46
N LEU A 401 37.56 -1.99 -40.13
CA LEU A 401 38.50 -2.78 -39.34
C LEU A 401 38.17 -4.28 -39.40
N PHE A 402 36.90 -4.64 -39.26
CA PHE A 402 36.48 -6.04 -39.19
C PHE A 402 36.47 -6.78 -40.53
N LYS A 403 36.71 -6.08 -41.65
CA LYS A 403 36.99 -6.73 -42.95
C LYS A 403 38.24 -7.61 -42.92
N PHE A 404 39.18 -7.34 -42.03
CA PHE A 404 40.45 -8.07 -41.96
C PHE A 404 40.93 -8.40 -40.54
N ILE A 405 40.13 -8.08 -39.51
CA ILE A 405 40.36 -8.45 -38.11
C ILE A 405 39.08 -9.07 -37.57
N SER A 406 39.10 -10.33 -37.14
CA SER A 406 37.94 -10.97 -36.48
C SER A 406 38.27 -11.55 -35.11
N LYS A 407 39.55 -11.74 -34.79
CA LYS A 407 40.04 -12.25 -33.50
C LYS A 407 41.32 -11.54 -33.03
N PRO A 408 41.69 -11.64 -31.75
CA PRO A 408 42.89 -10.98 -31.21
C PRO A 408 44.18 -11.25 -32.00
N GLU A 409 44.35 -12.45 -32.52
CA GLU A 409 45.54 -12.86 -33.26
C GLU A 409 45.72 -12.11 -34.59
N ASP A 410 44.62 -11.73 -35.23
CA ASP A 410 44.66 -11.00 -36.51
C ASP A 410 45.23 -9.59 -36.30
N VAL A 411 44.99 -9.01 -35.13
CA VAL A 411 45.53 -7.70 -34.75
C VAL A 411 47.04 -7.73 -34.68
N LEU A 412 47.63 -8.77 -34.07
CA LEU A 412 49.09 -8.89 -33.94
C LEU A 412 49.78 -9.27 -35.26
N LYS A 413 49.06 -9.89 -36.20
CA LYS A 413 49.54 -10.19 -37.56
C LYS A 413 49.47 -8.98 -38.50
N CYS A 414 48.77 -7.91 -38.12
CA CYS A 414 48.64 -6.70 -38.92
C CYS A 414 49.66 -5.63 -38.52
N LYS A 415 50.23 -4.93 -39.51
CA LYS A 415 51.00 -3.71 -39.25
C LYS A 415 50.09 -2.64 -38.64
N ILE A 416 50.57 -1.95 -37.61
CA ILE A 416 49.79 -0.94 -36.87
C ILE A 416 49.23 0.15 -37.80
N ASP A 417 49.98 0.55 -38.83
CA ASP A 417 49.54 1.55 -39.82
C ASP A 417 48.28 1.12 -40.58
N LYS A 418 48.11 -0.19 -40.81
CA LYS A 418 46.92 -0.74 -41.47
C LYS A 418 45.69 -0.60 -40.58
N ILE A 419 45.85 -0.85 -39.28
CA ILE A 419 44.80 -0.65 -38.27
C ILE A 419 44.48 0.84 -38.17
N GLU A 420 45.50 1.69 -38.03
CA GLU A 420 45.35 3.15 -37.97
C GLU A 420 44.59 3.71 -39.18
N ASN A 421 44.90 3.25 -40.39
CA ASN A 421 44.20 3.67 -41.60
C ASN A 421 42.73 3.23 -41.62
N ALA A 422 42.41 2.02 -41.17
CA ALA A 422 41.03 1.52 -41.12
C ALA A 422 40.15 2.31 -40.14
N ILE A 423 40.74 2.81 -39.04
CA ILE A 423 40.01 3.57 -38.01
C ILE A 423 40.30 5.08 -38.04
N LYS A 424 40.95 5.61 -39.09
CA LYS A 424 41.39 7.02 -39.16
C LYS A 424 40.26 8.05 -38.95
N GLY A 425 39.02 7.67 -39.26
CA GLY A 425 37.83 8.50 -39.05
C GLY A 425 37.37 8.63 -37.59
N VAL A 426 37.95 7.88 -36.64
CA VAL A 426 37.62 8.01 -35.21
C VAL A 426 38.55 8.97 -34.49
N ASN A 427 38.03 9.64 -33.47
CA ASN A 427 38.86 10.51 -32.63
C ASN A 427 39.94 9.70 -31.89
N PHE A 428 41.16 10.24 -31.83
CA PHE A 428 42.33 9.61 -31.22
C PHE A 428 42.70 8.24 -31.82
N TYR A 429 42.51 8.07 -33.14
CA TYR A 429 42.70 6.79 -33.82
C TYR A 429 44.07 6.13 -33.59
N LYS A 430 45.18 6.89 -33.55
CA LYS A 430 46.53 6.35 -33.26
C LYS A 430 46.62 5.71 -31.87
N THR A 431 46.11 6.42 -30.86
CA THR A 431 46.06 5.93 -29.47
C THR A 431 45.16 4.70 -29.35
N LYS A 432 44.01 4.72 -30.04
CA LYS A 432 43.08 3.59 -30.07
C LYS A 432 43.67 2.38 -30.78
N ALA A 433 44.38 2.54 -31.89
CA ALA A 433 45.07 1.45 -32.59
C ALA A 433 46.09 0.76 -31.68
N LYS A 434 46.93 1.54 -30.98
CA LYS A 434 47.89 1.01 -29.99
C LYS A 434 47.19 0.29 -28.85
N ARG A 435 46.07 0.83 -28.36
CA ARG A 435 45.25 0.20 -27.31
C ARG A 435 44.64 -1.12 -27.77
N ILE A 436 44.10 -1.18 -28.98
CA ILE A 436 43.55 -2.40 -29.58
C ILE A 436 44.64 -3.48 -29.66
N ALA A 437 45.84 -3.13 -30.15
CA ALA A 437 46.98 -4.06 -30.18
C ALA A 437 47.39 -4.55 -28.78
N GLY A 438 47.45 -3.63 -27.80
CA GLY A 438 47.77 -3.97 -26.42
C GLY A 438 46.74 -4.90 -25.76
N ILE A 439 45.45 -4.64 -25.97
CA ILE A 439 44.37 -5.50 -25.48
C ILE A 439 44.47 -6.89 -26.14
N SER A 440 44.62 -6.95 -27.46
CA SER A 440 44.74 -8.23 -28.17
C SER A 440 45.91 -9.07 -27.65
N LYS A 441 47.05 -8.44 -27.36
CA LYS A 441 48.20 -9.10 -26.72
C LYS A 441 47.84 -9.70 -25.35
N ILE A 442 47.19 -8.91 -24.49
CA ILE A 442 46.75 -9.38 -23.16
C ILE A 442 45.76 -10.54 -23.28
N LEU A 443 44.82 -10.47 -24.22
CA LEU A 443 43.84 -11.54 -24.45
C LEU A 443 44.51 -12.85 -24.85
N ILE A 444 45.53 -12.79 -25.72
CA ILE A 444 46.29 -13.97 -26.14
C ILE A 444 47.10 -14.54 -24.95
N GLU A 445 47.86 -13.68 -24.26
CA GLU A 445 48.79 -14.12 -23.21
C GLU A 445 48.10 -14.62 -21.94
N ARG A 446 46.96 -14.02 -21.55
CA ARG A 446 46.34 -14.25 -20.23
C ARG A 446 44.95 -14.86 -20.29
N TYR A 447 44.26 -14.78 -21.43
CA TYR A 447 42.86 -15.19 -21.56
C TYR A 447 42.62 -16.15 -22.72
N ASN A 448 43.67 -16.81 -23.22
CA ASN A 448 43.61 -17.81 -24.29
C ASN A 448 42.82 -17.32 -25.52
N SER A 449 43.10 -16.07 -25.92
CA SER A 449 42.45 -15.35 -27.03
C SER A 449 40.95 -15.12 -26.88
N LYS A 450 40.38 -15.29 -25.69
CA LYS A 450 38.96 -15.02 -25.40
C LYS A 450 38.81 -13.74 -24.59
N VAL A 451 37.77 -12.98 -24.91
CA VAL A 451 37.37 -11.84 -24.06
C VAL A 451 36.80 -12.38 -22.74
N PRO A 452 37.21 -11.86 -21.58
CA PRO A 452 36.65 -12.29 -20.29
C PRO A 452 35.15 -11.98 -20.20
N ASP A 453 34.40 -12.88 -19.57
CA ASP A 453 32.94 -12.76 -19.42
C ASP A 453 32.52 -12.15 -18.07
N ASN A 454 33.46 -11.62 -17.29
CA ASN A 454 33.21 -11.01 -15.98
C ASN A 454 33.79 -9.59 -15.89
N GLU A 455 33.14 -8.72 -15.10
CA GLU A 455 33.51 -7.31 -14.96
C GLU A 455 34.94 -7.13 -14.40
N TYR A 456 35.32 -7.93 -13.41
CA TYR A 456 36.61 -7.82 -12.72
C TYR A 456 37.80 -7.99 -13.68
N ASP A 457 37.76 -8.97 -14.56
CA ASP A 457 38.81 -9.20 -15.56
C ASP A 457 38.74 -8.21 -16.72
N LEU A 458 37.54 -7.80 -17.15
CA LEU A 458 37.39 -6.77 -18.19
C LEU A 458 38.03 -5.44 -17.77
N LEU A 459 37.89 -5.04 -16.50
CA LEU A 459 38.49 -3.81 -15.96
C LEU A 459 40.03 -3.83 -15.93
N LYS A 460 40.67 -5.00 -16.03
CA LYS A 460 42.14 -5.10 -16.15
C LYS A 460 42.65 -4.76 -17.55
N LEU A 461 41.77 -4.72 -18.55
CA LEU A 461 42.14 -4.37 -19.92
C LEU A 461 42.32 -2.85 -20.06
N ASN A 462 43.48 -2.43 -20.57
CA ASN A 462 43.80 -1.01 -20.67
C ASN A 462 42.80 -0.23 -21.53
N GLY A 463 42.12 0.75 -20.93
CA GLY A 463 41.10 1.57 -21.58
C GLY A 463 39.68 0.99 -21.57
N VAL A 464 39.47 -0.08 -20.80
CA VAL A 464 38.15 -0.61 -20.45
C VAL A 464 37.77 -0.10 -19.06
N GLY A 465 36.85 0.86 -19.02
CA GLY A 465 36.19 1.29 -17.78
C GLY A 465 34.86 0.56 -17.57
N ARG A 466 34.18 0.84 -16.46
CA ARG A 466 32.93 0.18 -16.04
C ARG A 466 31.85 0.15 -17.13
N LYS A 467 31.63 1.27 -17.82
CA LYS A 467 30.70 1.35 -18.96
C LYS A 467 31.10 0.42 -20.11
N THR A 468 32.38 0.37 -20.46
CA THR A 468 32.87 -0.51 -21.54
C THR A 468 32.74 -1.97 -21.15
N ALA A 469 33.05 -2.33 -19.90
CA ALA A 469 32.83 -3.69 -19.38
C ALA A 469 31.34 -4.07 -19.46
N ASN A 470 30.43 -3.21 -18.98
CA ASN A 470 28.99 -3.46 -19.05
C ASN A 470 28.49 -3.58 -20.49
N CYS A 471 28.97 -2.75 -21.44
CA CYS A 471 28.62 -2.93 -22.86
C CYS A 471 29.02 -4.32 -23.39
N VAL A 472 30.21 -4.80 -23.05
CA VAL A 472 30.68 -6.14 -23.49
C VAL A 472 29.84 -7.25 -22.87
N LEU A 473 29.53 -7.16 -21.57
CA LEU A 473 28.67 -8.11 -20.88
C LEU A 473 27.25 -8.12 -21.48
N THR A 474 26.66 -6.95 -21.69
CA THR A 474 25.29 -6.80 -22.18
C THR A 474 25.15 -7.20 -23.65
N PHE A 475 26.00 -6.67 -24.54
CA PHE A 475 25.82 -6.85 -25.99
C PHE A 475 26.62 -8.02 -26.56
N GLY A 476 27.77 -8.35 -25.97
CA GLY A 476 28.61 -9.47 -26.42
C GLY A 476 28.26 -10.80 -25.78
N PHE A 477 27.92 -10.81 -24.49
CA PHE A 477 27.59 -12.04 -23.74
C PHE A 477 26.12 -12.19 -23.37
N ASN A 478 25.26 -11.23 -23.76
CA ASN A 478 23.84 -11.20 -23.41
C ASN A 478 23.59 -11.34 -21.90
N ARG A 479 24.47 -10.78 -21.06
CA ARG A 479 24.33 -10.76 -19.60
C ARG A 479 23.57 -9.53 -19.14
N GLN A 480 22.87 -9.67 -18.02
CA GLN A 480 22.13 -8.58 -17.38
C GLN A 480 23.11 -7.60 -16.73
N ALA A 481 23.52 -6.58 -17.47
CA ALA A 481 24.27 -5.42 -16.97
C ALA A 481 23.68 -4.13 -17.57
N ILE A 482 23.84 -3.00 -16.86
CA ILE A 482 23.36 -1.68 -17.29
C ILE A 482 24.58 -0.82 -17.64
N PRO A 483 24.86 -0.56 -18.93
CA PRO A 483 25.88 0.40 -19.30
C PRO A 483 25.38 1.82 -18.97
N VAL A 484 26.01 2.51 -18.03
CA VAL A 484 25.69 3.91 -17.71
C VAL A 484 26.78 4.83 -18.24
N ASP A 485 26.39 5.73 -19.14
CA ASP A 485 27.25 6.82 -19.62
C ASP A 485 26.69 8.19 -19.20
N THR A 486 27.27 9.27 -19.73
CA THR A 486 26.85 10.64 -19.41
C THR A 486 25.42 10.96 -19.84
N HIS A 487 24.84 10.24 -20.81
CA HIS A 487 23.46 10.43 -21.25
C HIS A 487 22.52 9.73 -20.28
N VAL A 488 22.76 8.44 -20.02
CA VAL A 488 21.96 7.65 -19.07
C VAL A 488 21.96 8.32 -17.70
N HIS A 489 23.15 8.65 -17.18
CA HIS A 489 23.30 9.36 -15.92
C HIS A 489 22.52 10.69 -15.89
N ARG A 490 22.71 11.56 -16.89
CA ARG A 490 22.04 12.87 -16.93
C ARG A 490 20.52 12.74 -17.00
N ILE A 491 20.01 11.86 -17.86
CA ILE A 491 18.57 11.69 -18.06
C ILE A 491 17.94 11.09 -16.81
N SER A 492 18.50 10.01 -16.26
CA SER A 492 17.99 9.40 -15.02
C SER A 492 17.87 10.40 -13.87
N ASN A 493 18.84 11.31 -13.72
CA ASN A 493 18.78 12.37 -12.73
C ASN A 493 17.75 13.48 -13.10
N ARG A 494 17.70 13.92 -14.38
CA ARG A 494 16.73 14.93 -14.84
C ARG A 494 15.27 14.46 -14.81
N LEU A 495 15.03 13.16 -14.86
CA LEU A 495 13.68 12.60 -14.71
C LEU A 495 13.12 12.78 -13.30
N GLY A 496 13.95 13.15 -12.32
CA GLY A 496 13.55 13.24 -10.91
C GLY A 496 13.44 11.86 -10.23
N ILE A 497 13.91 10.81 -10.90
CA ILE A 497 13.80 9.43 -10.41
C ILE A 497 14.90 9.12 -9.39
N MET A 498 16.08 9.70 -9.57
CA MET A 498 17.22 9.55 -8.67
C MET A 498 18.06 10.84 -8.61
N ASN A 499 18.89 10.94 -7.57
CA ASN A 499 19.90 11.98 -7.44
C ASN A 499 21.23 11.32 -7.07
N THR A 500 22.13 11.22 -8.04
CA THR A 500 23.38 10.47 -7.95
C THR A 500 24.52 11.34 -8.44
N GLU A 501 25.68 11.26 -7.78
CA GLU A 501 26.82 12.13 -8.10
C GLU A 501 27.63 11.60 -9.27
N ASN A 502 27.61 10.28 -9.48
CA ASN A 502 28.42 9.63 -10.50
C ASN A 502 27.68 8.45 -11.20
N PRO A 503 28.13 8.04 -12.41
CA PRO A 503 27.50 6.97 -13.16
C PRO A 503 27.44 5.61 -12.46
N ALA A 504 28.38 5.32 -11.55
CA ALA A 504 28.40 4.05 -10.83
C ALA A 504 27.28 3.97 -9.78
N GLU A 505 26.97 5.09 -9.13
CA GLU A 505 25.79 5.20 -8.25
C GLU A 505 24.49 5.07 -9.06
N THR A 506 24.39 5.76 -10.20
CA THR A 506 23.23 5.63 -11.10
C THR A 506 23.01 4.18 -11.54
N GLU A 507 24.07 3.45 -11.87
CA GLU A 507 23.98 2.03 -12.22
C GLU A 507 23.37 1.20 -11.09
N ASN A 508 23.86 1.39 -9.86
CA ASN A 508 23.37 0.68 -8.70
C ASN A 508 21.91 1.01 -8.37
N GLU A 509 21.50 2.27 -8.51
CA GLU A 509 20.10 2.68 -8.30
C GLU A 509 19.18 2.15 -9.40
N LEU A 510 19.59 2.22 -10.67
CA LEU A 510 18.82 1.64 -11.78
C LEU A 510 18.61 0.14 -11.61
N LYS A 511 19.60 -0.61 -11.11
CA LYS A 511 19.48 -2.05 -10.84
C LYS A 511 18.45 -2.37 -9.74
N LYS A 512 18.20 -1.45 -8.80
CA LYS A 512 17.18 -1.61 -7.75
C LYS A 512 15.77 -1.31 -8.26
N ILE A 513 15.65 -0.38 -9.19
CA ILE A 513 14.36 0.14 -9.68
C ILE A 513 13.85 -0.68 -10.87
N LEU A 514 14.70 -0.95 -11.87
CA LEU A 514 14.27 -1.56 -13.13
C LEU A 514 14.23 -3.09 -13.09
N PRO A 515 13.16 -3.72 -13.64
CA PRO A 515 13.19 -5.13 -13.97
C PRO A 515 14.32 -5.44 -14.96
N LYS A 516 14.88 -6.65 -14.85
CA LYS A 516 16.04 -7.10 -15.63
C LYS A 516 15.84 -7.02 -17.15
N ASP A 517 14.60 -7.15 -17.62
CA ASP A 517 14.26 -7.09 -19.06
C ASP A 517 14.54 -5.71 -19.67
N TYR A 518 14.53 -4.65 -18.86
CA TYR A 518 14.78 -3.28 -19.30
C TYR A 518 16.24 -2.85 -19.21
N TRP A 519 17.12 -3.65 -18.59
CA TRP A 519 18.51 -3.26 -18.32
C TRP A 519 19.32 -3.03 -19.59
N LYS A 520 19.04 -3.81 -20.63
CA LYS A 520 19.63 -3.63 -21.96
C LYS A 520 19.02 -2.42 -22.67
N THR A 521 17.70 -2.29 -22.58
CA THR A 521 16.89 -1.33 -23.35
C THR A 521 17.14 0.12 -22.94
N ILE A 522 17.24 0.38 -21.63
CA ILE A 522 17.42 1.73 -21.12
C ILE A 522 18.66 2.43 -21.70
N ASN A 523 19.76 1.70 -21.93
CA ASN A 523 20.98 2.31 -22.40
C ASN A 523 20.82 2.96 -23.77
N TYR A 524 20.40 2.22 -24.79
CA TYR A 524 20.36 2.76 -26.16
C TYR A 524 19.29 3.84 -26.32
N ILE A 525 18.14 3.69 -25.63
CA ILE A 525 17.06 4.69 -25.62
C ILE A 525 17.57 6.00 -25.02
N PHE A 526 18.16 5.96 -23.83
CA PHE A 526 18.58 7.19 -23.14
C PHE A 526 19.79 7.82 -23.84
N VAL A 527 20.68 7.04 -24.44
CA VAL A 527 21.78 7.57 -25.26
C VAL A 527 21.23 8.39 -26.43
N GLN A 528 20.35 7.81 -27.26
CA GLN A 528 19.80 8.48 -28.43
C GLN A 528 18.90 9.66 -28.04
N HIS A 529 18.05 9.50 -27.02
CA HIS A 529 17.25 10.59 -26.49
C HIS A 529 18.12 11.73 -25.96
N GLY A 530 19.24 11.42 -25.31
CA GLY A 530 20.19 12.40 -24.79
C GLY A 530 21.05 13.08 -25.84
N GLN A 531 21.20 12.48 -27.02
CA GLN A 531 21.89 13.07 -28.17
C GLN A 531 20.98 14.01 -28.95
N ASN A 532 19.68 13.71 -29.03
CA ASN A 532 18.75 14.42 -29.92
C ASN A 532 17.81 15.39 -29.19
N VAL A 533 17.40 15.09 -27.95
CA VAL A 533 16.35 15.83 -27.23
C VAL A 533 16.87 16.38 -25.90
N CYS A 534 17.30 15.49 -24.99
CA CYS A 534 17.73 15.86 -23.64
C CYS A 534 19.21 16.31 -23.61
N LEU A 535 19.51 17.38 -24.34
CA LEU A 535 20.86 17.92 -24.53
C LEU A 535 21.48 18.44 -23.21
N PRO A 536 22.82 18.40 -23.04
CA PRO A 536 23.47 18.90 -21.83
C PRO A 536 23.16 20.37 -21.52
N ARG A 537 23.10 21.20 -22.56
CA ARG A 537 22.68 22.62 -22.50
C ARG A 537 21.45 22.79 -23.40
N ASN A 538 20.49 23.61 -22.97
CA ASN A 538 19.25 23.91 -23.70
C ASN A 538 18.54 22.65 -24.23
N PRO A 539 18.09 21.73 -23.35
CA PRO A 539 17.33 20.56 -23.76
C PRO A 539 16.05 20.98 -24.49
N GLN A 540 15.65 20.20 -25.48
CA GLN A 540 14.47 20.47 -26.33
C GLN A 540 13.17 20.05 -25.62
N CYS A 541 12.96 20.52 -24.39
CA CYS A 541 11.86 20.10 -23.51
C CYS A 541 10.47 20.36 -24.11
N MET A 542 10.32 21.39 -24.95
CA MET A 542 9.06 21.71 -25.62
C MET A 542 8.58 20.58 -26.54
N TRP A 543 9.49 19.84 -27.15
CA TRP A 543 9.19 18.76 -28.11
C TRP A 543 9.45 17.37 -27.54
N CYS A 544 9.68 17.28 -26.23
CA CYS A 544 10.01 16.04 -25.57
C CYS A 544 8.74 15.23 -25.28
N LYS A 545 8.62 14.01 -25.84
CA LYS A 545 7.47 13.12 -25.63
C LYS A 545 7.26 12.69 -24.17
N ILE A 546 8.28 12.81 -23.34
CA ILE A 546 8.26 12.44 -21.93
C ILE A 546 8.26 13.66 -21.00
N LYS A 547 7.91 14.85 -21.51
CA LYS A 547 7.89 16.11 -20.76
C LYS A 547 7.02 16.01 -19.50
N GLU A 548 5.85 15.39 -19.60
CA GLU A 548 4.89 15.22 -18.50
C GLU A 548 5.38 14.28 -17.39
N TYR A 549 6.39 13.47 -17.70
CA TYR A 549 7.05 12.58 -16.73
C TYR A 549 8.41 13.14 -16.27
N CYS A 550 8.84 14.32 -16.71
CA CYS A 550 10.20 14.80 -16.49
C CYS A 550 10.28 15.83 -15.35
N GLY A 551 10.88 15.45 -14.22
CA GLY A 551 11.06 16.34 -13.07
C GLY A 551 11.79 17.65 -13.41
N HIS A 552 12.77 17.61 -14.31
CA HIS A 552 13.44 18.81 -14.81
C HIS A 552 12.51 19.76 -15.57
N SER A 553 11.59 19.25 -16.40
CA SER A 553 10.64 20.10 -17.13
C SER A 553 9.53 20.65 -16.23
N LEU A 554 9.15 19.89 -15.21
CA LEU A 554 8.13 20.28 -14.24
C LEU A 554 8.67 21.22 -13.15
N LYS A 555 9.99 21.50 -13.16
CA LYS A 555 10.70 22.21 -12.08
C LYS A 555 10.47 21.55 -10.72
N GLU A 556 10.40 20.23 -10.70
CA GLU A 556 10.44 19.47 -9.46
C GLU A 556 11.85 19.62 -8.87
N ASP A 557 11.96 20.18 -7.66
CA ASP A 557 13.22 20.21 -6.93
C ASP A 557 13.60 18.76 -6.60
N GLY A 558 14.61 18.25 -7.32
CA GLY A 558 15.09 16.87 -7.25
C GLY A 558 15.84 16.54 -5.95
N LEU A 559 15.16 16.67 -4.80
CA LEU A 559 15.66 16.30 -3.49
C LEU A 559 14.85 15.10 -2.97
N LYS A 560 15.15 13.89 -3.48
CA LYS A 560 14.79 12.66 -2.78
C LYS A 560 15.73 12.48 -1.59
N LYS A 561 15.32 13.12 -0.52
CA LYS A 561 15.91 13.02 0.81
C LYS A 561 15.31 11.78 1.43
N ASN A 562 16.11 10.86 1.97
CA ASN A 562 15.51 9.83 2.82
C ASN A 562 14.76 10.56 3.92
N VAL A 563 13.52 10.18 4.21
CA VAL A 563 12.69 10.91 5.17
C VAL A 563 12.65 10.14 6.47
N SER A 564 12.75 10.85 7.59
CA SER A 564 12.51 10.31 8.93
C SER A 564 11.35 11.06 9.56
N ILE A 565 10.60 10.38 10.42
CA ILE A 565 9.54 11.02 11.21
C ILE A 565 9.99 11.00 12.66
N LYS A 566 10.09 12.17 13.28
CA LYS A 566 10.54 12.31 14.67
C LYS A 566 9.35 12.72 15.54
N PHE A 567 9.14 11.99 16.63
CA PHE A 567 8.11 12.24 17.63
C PHE A 567 8.69 12.58 18.99
N TYR A 568 8.00 13.45 19.71
CA TYR A 568 8.32 13.92 21.05
C TYR A 568 7.47 13.18 22.09
N GLY A 569 7.99 12.07 22.63
CA GLY A 569 7.26 11.18 23.54
C GLY A 569 6.59 11.86 24.73
N PRO A 570 7.27 12.76 25.48
CA PRO A 570 6.66 13.46 26.61
C PRO A 570 5.44 14.31 26.23
N LYS A 571 5.47 14.94 25.05
CA LYS A 571 4.35 15.75 24.56
C LYS A 571 3.15 14.91 24.16
N ILE A 572 3.38 13.77 23.49
CA ILE A 572 2.32 12.80 23.17
C ILE A 572 1.63 12.33 24.45
N LYS A 573 2.40 11.93 25.46
CA LYS A 573 1.90 11.47 26.76
C LYS A 573 0.99 12.50 27.43
N ASN A 574 1.34 13.79 27.35
CA ASN A 574 0.56 14.87 27.98
C ASN A 574 -0.79 15.12 27.31
N LEU A 575 -0.99 14.66 26.07
CA LEU A 575 -2.24 14.79 25.32
C LEU A 575 -3.19 13.60 25.53
N ILE A 576 -2.78 12.57 26.26
CA ILE A 576 -3.63 11.42 26.55
C ILE A 576 -4.45 11.72 27.81
N ASN A 577 -5.75 11.46 27.76
CA ASN A 577 -6.63 11.56 28.93
C ASN A 577 -6.02 10.80 30.13
N LYS A 578 -5.96 11.46 31.30
CA LYS A 578 -5.25 10.93 32.48
C LYS A 578 -5.78 9.57 32.94
N LYS A 579 -7.10 9.36 32.93
CA LYS A 579 -7.69 8.07 33.34
C LYS A 579 -7.34 6.97 32.34
N VAL A 580 -7.41 7.28 31.04
CA VAL A 580 -7.02 6.37 29.96
C VAL A 580 -5.54 6.00 30.08
N TYR A 581 -4.65 6.98 30.24
CA TYR A 581 -3.22 6.75 30.40
C TYR A 581 -2.91 5.86 31.61
N ASN A 582 -3.52 6.14 32.76
CA ASN A 582 -3.33 5.33 33.98
C ASN A 582 -3.82 3.89 33.78
N MET A 583 -4.97 3.70 33.13
CA MET A 583 -5.47 2.37 32.78
C MET A 583 -4.48 1.62 31.87
N LEU A 584 -4.03 2.25 30.78
CA LEU A 584 -3.09 1.65 29.83
C LEU A 584 -1.79 1.25 30.54
N LYS A 585 -1.25 2.14 31.39
CA LYS A 585 -0.05 1.88 32.20
C LYS A 585 -0.25 0.68 33.13
N ASN A 586 -1.35 0.63 33.89
CA ASN A 586 -1.65 -0.47 34.82
C ASN A 586 -1.81 -1.81 34.11
N LEU A 587 -2.32 -1.79 32.89
CA LEU A 587 -2.51 -2.97 32.05
C LEU A 587 -1.26 -3.34 31.23
N ASN A 588 -0.16 -2.60 31.35
CA ASN A 588 1.04 -2.73 30.52
C ASN A 588 0.69 -2.72 29.02
N ILE A 589 -0.04 -1.71 28.59
CA ILE A 589 -0.41 -1.47 27.19
C ILE A 589 0.32 -0.21 26.73
N ASP A 590 1.04 -0.31 25.62
CA ASP A 590 1.71 0.84 25.03
C ASP A 590 0.70 1.74 24.31
N TYR A 591 0.67 3.02 24.70
CA TYR A 591 -0.22 4.02 24.14
C TYR A 591 0.11 4.37 22.67
N LEU A 592 1.32 4.07 22.20
CA LEU A 592 1.72 4.33 20.80
C LEU A 592 1.11 3.35 19.80
N GLY A 593 0.61 2.20 20.26
CA GLY A 593 0.02 1.13 19.43
C GLY A 593 -1.51 1.04 19.49
N VAL A 594 -2.17 1.96 20.18
CA VAL A 594 -3.64 1.95 20.37
C VAL A 594 -4.29 3.21 19.81
N SER A 595 -5.59 3.10 19.52
CA SER A 595 -6.39 4.25 19.08
C SER A 595 -6.60 5.22 20.24
N LEU A 596 -5.98 6.39 20.13
CA LEU A 596 -6.19 7.53 21.02
C LEU A 596 -7.39 8.39 20.57
N ASP A 597 -7.89 8.18 19.35
CA ASP A 597 -8.97 8.98 18.75
C ASP A 597 -8.59 10.47 18.71
N SER A 598 -7.34 10.74 18.37
CA SER A 598 -6.75 12.08 18.26
C SER A 598 -6.60 12.48 16.79
N LEU A 599 -6.78 13.77 16.50
CA LEU A 599 -6.52 14.34 15.19
C LEU A 599 -5.04 14.69 15.07
N MET A 600 -4.37 14.15 14.06
CA MET A 600 -2.99 14.42 13.71
C MET A 600 -2.94 15.27 12.44
N LEU A 601 -2.24 16.41 12.49
CA LEU A 601 -2.10 17.36 11.40
C LEU A 601 -0.64 17.46 10.99
N PHE A 602 -0.38 17.38 9.69
CA PHE A 602 0.91 17.70 9.09
C PHE A 602 0.84 19.10 8.51
N VAL A 603 1.59 20.02 9.10
CA VAL A 603 1.40 21.46 8.94
C VAL A 603 2.74 22.14 8.65
N PRO A 604 2.82 23.04 7.66
CA PRO A 604 3.96 23.93 7.49
C PRO A 604 4.28 24.70 8.79
N PRO A 605 5.57 24.84 9.19
CA PRO A 605 5.95 25.45 10.46
C PRO A 605 5.31 26.83 10.73
N GLU A 606 5.18 27.65 9.70
CA GLU A 606 4.60 29.01 9.75
C GLU A 606 3.12 29.04 10.17
N ASN A 607 2.37 27.96 9.92
CA ASN A 607 0.94 27.89 10.20
C ASN A 607 0.62 27.28 11.57
N CYS A 608 1.60 26.64 12.22
CA CYS A 608 1.37 25.86 13.44
C CYS A 608 0.84 26.70 14.61
N GLY A 609 1.43 27.88 14.83
CA GLY A 609 1.05 28.74 15.95
C GLY A 609 -0.40 29.22 15.89
N GLU A 610 -0.91 29.50 14.69
CA GLU A 610 -2.30 29.93 14.49
C GLU A 610 -3.29 28.79 14.77
N ILE A 611 -3.04 27.60 14.22
CA ILE A 611 -3.90 26.42 14.40
C ILE A 611 -3.98 26.05 15.89
N ILE A 612 -2.84 25.97 16.57
CA ILE A 612 -2.78 25.66 18.01
C ILE A 612 -3.59 26.68 18.81
N LYS A 613 -3.42 27.98 18.53
CA LYS A 613 -4.12 29.05 19.23
C LYS A 613 -5.64 28.96 19.04
N ILE A 614 -6.10 28.76 17.81
CA ILE A 614 -7.53 28.68 17.50
C ILE A 614 -8.18 27.48 18.20
N LEU A 615 -7.56 26.29 18.13
CA LEU A 615 -8.11 25.08 18.74
C LEU A 615 -8.09 25.16 20.28
N ARG A 616 -7.01 25.68 20.89
CA ARG A 616 -6.96 25.89 22.35
C ARG A 616 -8.02 26.87 22.84
N ASN A 617 -8.26 27.96 22.10
CA ASN A 617 -9.33 28.92 22.43
C ASN A 617 -10.73 28.30 22.38
N ALA A 618 -10.91 27.22 21.61
CA ALA A 618 -12.14 26.45 21.56
C ALA A 618 -12.20 25.29 22.58
N GLY A 619 -11.23 25.22 23.50
CA GLY A 619 -11.16 24.20 24.55
C GLY A 619 -10.62 22.85 24.08
N ILE A 620 -9.93 22.80 22.94
CA ILE A 620 -9.32 21.58 22.40
C ILE A 620 -7.84 21.57 22.77
N GLU A 621 -7.43 20.58 23.55
CA GLU A 621 -6.01 20.33 23.83
C GLU A 621 -5.29 19.95 22.53
N ILE A 622 -4.13 20.57 22.27
CA ILE A 622 -3.29 20.32 21.10
C ILE A 622 -1.86 20.76 21.38
N ASP A 623 -0.88 20.05 20.85
CA ASP A 623 0.55 20.40 20.89
C ASP A 623 1.27 19.91 19.61
N GLU A 624 2.44 20.47 19.34
CA GLU A 624 3.39 19.97 18.35
C GLU A 624 4.11 18.74 18.93
N ILE A 625 3.76 17.56 18.43
CA ILE A 625 4.27 16.27 18.91
C ILE A 625 5.42 15.72 18.07
N GLY A 626 5.82 16.38 17.00
CA GLY A 626 6.86 15.86 16.14
C GLY A 626 7.08 16.67 14.87
N GLU A 627 7.89 16.13 13.98
CA GLU A 627 8.28 16.74 12.72
C GLU A 627 8.76 15.70 11.70
N VAL A 628 8.61 16.04 10.42
CA VAL A 628 9.11 15.26 9.29
C VAL A 628 10.48 15.82 8.89
N ILE A 629 11.53 15.01 9.04
CA ILE A 629 12.91 15.45 8.87
C ILE A 629 13.60 14.75 7.70
N GLU A 630 14.58 15.43 7.14
CA GLU A 630 15.52 14.84 6.20
C GLU A 630 16.52 13.92 6.94
N SER A 631 16.80 12.77 6.35
CA SER A 631 17.76 11.77 6.79
C SER A 631 18.82 11.51 5.71
N LYS A 632 20.06 11.31 6.15
CA LYS A 632 21.18 10.90 5.28
C LYS A 632 21.22 9.40 5.00
N ARG A 633 20.44 8.60 5.73
CA ARG A 633 20.37 7.14 5.64
C ARG A 633 18.92 6.70 5.51
N GLU A 634 18.66 5.40 5.40
CA GLU A 634 17.30 4.84 5.36
C GLU A 634 16.38 5.48 6.42
N GLY A 635 15.18 5.85 5.97
CA GLY A 635 14.19 6.54 6.78
C GLY A 635 13.75 5.72 7.99
N LYS A 636 13.69 6.36 9.15
CA LYS A 636 13.26 5.74 10.42
C LYS A 636 12.23 6.58 11.12
N ILE A 637 11.37 5.92 11.89
CA ILE A 637 10.50 6.56 12.87
C ILE A 637 11.28 6.66 14.19
N LEU A 638 11.45 7.86 14.70
CA LEU A 638 12.24 8.17 15.90
C LEU A 638 11.31 8.69 17.00
N LEU A 639 11.53 8.24 18.23
CA LEU A 639 10.84 8.71 19.42
C LEU A 639 11.86 9.27 20.41
N THR A 640 11.64 10.49 20.89
CA THR A 640 12.46 11.08 21.96
C THR A 640 11.89 10.78 23.35
N ASP A 641 12.76 10.52 24.32
CA ASP A 641 12.41 10.44 25.74
C ASP A 641 12.45 11.82 26.45
N GLU A 642 12.26 11.84 27.77
CA GLU A 642 12.31 13.05 28.61
C GLU A 642 13.71 13.72 28.62
N ASN A 643 14.77 12.98 28.27
CA ASN A 643 16.15 13.46 28.20
C ASN A 643 16.59 13.77 26.76
N ASN A 644 15.67 13.79 25.80
CA ASN A 644 15.92 13.93 24.35
C ASN A 644 16.76 12.79 23.72
N ASN A 645 16.85 11.62 24.35
CA ASN A 645 17.46 10.45 23.71
C ASN A 645 16.50 9.90 22.64
N GLU A 646 17.05 9.58 21.47
CA GLU A 646 16.28 9.05 20.34
C GLU A 646 16.31 7.53 20.29
N LYS A 647 15.14 6.91 20.14
CA LYS A 647 14.99 5.48 19.89
C LYS A 647 14.18 5.26 18.61
N ALA A 648 14.66 4.35 17.75
CA ALA A 648 13.89 3.91 16.60
C ALA A 648 12.72 3.02 17.06
N ILE A 649 11.53 3.28 16.50
CA ILE A 649 10.32 2.49 16.74
C ILE A 649 9.85 1.88 15.42
N GLU A 650 9.37 0.64 15.47
CA GLU A 650 8.81 -0.08 14.33
C GLU A 650 7.44 -0.67 14.72
N PRO A 651 6.56 -0.92 13.74
CA PRO A 651 5.31 -1.61 14.00
C PRO A 651 5.54 -3.04 14.50
N LEU A 652 4.82 -3.41 15.54
CA LEU A 652 4.77 -4.79 16.02
C LEU A 652 3.94 -5.67 15.06
N PHE A 653 4.13 -6.99 15.11
CA PHE A 653 3.34 -7.93 14.29
C PHE A 653 1.85 -7.90 14.67
N ARG A 654 1.54 -7.67 15.95
CA ARG A 654 0.21 -7.26 16.43
C ARG A 654 0.39 -6.08 17.39
N GLU A 655 -0.10 -4.91 17.03
CA GLU A 655 0.11 -3.68 17.79
C GLU A 655 -0.71 -3.61 19.09
N SER A 656 -1.87 -4.27 19.12
CA SER A 656 -2.90 -3.98 20.10
C SER A 656 -3.38 -5.24 20.85
N ALA A 657 -2.54 -5.78 21.75
CA ALA A 657 -2.92 -6.85 22.69
C ALA A 657 -3.46 -6.29 24.02
N TYR A 658 -4.57 -5.57 23.97
CA TYR A 658 -5.11 -4.80 25.10
C TYR A 658 -6.05 -5.58 26.03
N THR A 659 -6.39 -6.84 25.72
CA THR A 659 -7.18 -7.70 26.63
C THR A 659 -6.44 -8.98 26.98
N LYS A 660 -6.75 -9.58 28.13
CA LYS A 660 -6.16 -10.87 28.55
C LYS A 660 -6.27 -11.94 27.44
N ILE A 661 -7.41 -12.03 26.76
CA ILE A 661 -7.62 -12.96 25.64
C ILE A 661 -6.66 -12.65 24.50
N LYS A 662 -6.55 -11.39 24.04
CA LYS A 662 -5.63 -11.03 22.96
C LYS A 662 -4.16 -11.28 23.32
N LYS A 663 -3.78 -11.12 24.59
CA LYS A 663 -2.42 -11.44 25.08
C LYS A 663 -2.11 -12.93 25.02
N VAL A 664 -3.10 -13.81 25.24
CA VAL A 664 -2.94 -15.28 25.12
C VAL A 664 -2.65 -15.71 23.68
N VAL A 665 -3.25 -15.05 22.68
CA VAL A 665 -3.00 -15.35 21.26
C VAL A 665 -1.59 -14.90 20.82
N GLY A 666 -0.89 -14.11 21.64
CA GLY A 666 0.50 -13.69 21.44
C GLY A 666 0.68 -12.52 20.46
N GLU A 667 1.90 -11.96 20.45
CA GLU A 667 2.29 -10.81 19.60
C GLU A 667 3.32 -11.18 18.52
N GLN A 668 3.84 -12.41 18.52
CA GLN A 668 4.88 -12.85 17.59
C GLN A 668 4.31 -13.40 16.28
N ALA A 669 5.02 -13.14 15.19
CA ALA A 669 4.71 -13.73 13.90
C ALA A 669 4.82 -15.27 13.99
N PRO A 670 3.85 -16.04 13.47
CA PRO A 670 3.97 -17.49 13.39
C PRO A 670 5.22 -17.86 12.57
N GLY A 671 5.93 -18.92 12.94
CA GLY A 671 7.11 -19.41 12.20
C GLY A 671 6.85 -19.75 10.72
N LYS A 672 5.57 -19.81 10.30
CA LYS A 672 5.11 -20.08 8.93
C LYS A 672 4.60 -18.84 8.18
N PHE A 673 4.87 -17.61 8.64
CA PHE A 673 4.25 -16.40 8.08
C PHE A 673 4.46 -16.21 6.56
N GLU A 674 5.63 -16.54 6.02
CA GLU A 674 5.88 -16.46 4.57
C GLU A 674 5.11 -17.52 3.76
N GLU A 675 4.88 -18.70 4.35
CA GLU A 675 4.01 -19.72 3.75
C GLU A 675 2.55 -19.26 3.75
N MET A 676 2.09 -18.66 4.85
CA MET A 676 0.75 -18.07 4.96
C MET A 676 0.53 -16.98 3.90
N LYS A 677 1.51 -16.08 3.71
CA LYS A 677 1.45 -15.06 2.65
C LYS A 677 1.30 -15.67 1.26
N LYS A 678 2.07 -16.72 0.94
CA LYS A 678 1.96 -17.43 -0.35
C LYS A 678 0.57 -18.03 -0.55
N ASN A 679 0.01 -18.63 0.49
CA ASN A 679 -1.32 -19.24 0.41
C ASN A 679 -2.43 -18.19 0.24
N VAL A 680 -2.32 -17.06 0.93
CA VAL A 680 -3.23 -15.92 0.77
C VAL A 680 -3.09 -15.28 -0.61
N ASP A 681 -1.86 -15.11 -1.10
CA ASP A 681 -1.60 -14.56 -2.44
C ASP A 681 -2.19 -15.47 -3.53
N LYS A 682 -2.06 -16.79 -3.38
CA LYS A 682 -2.72 -17.76 -4.28
C LYS A 682 -4.24 -17.58 -4.29
N ALA A 683 -4.88 -17.53 -3.11
CA ALA A 683 -6.32 -17.33 -3.02
C ALA A 683 -6.77 -15.98 -3.62
N TYR A 684 -5.95 -14.94 -3.48
CA TYR A 684 -6.15 -13.65 -4.12
C TYR A 684 -6.11 -13.75 -5.65
N GLN A 685 -5.11 -14.42 -6.24
CA GLN A 685 -5.02 -14.61 -7.70
C GLN A 685 -6.21 -15.42 -8.24
N ASP A 686 -6.60 -16.48 -7.52
CA ASP A 686 -7.76 -17.30 -7.86
C ASP A 686 -9.07 -16.48 -7.80
N ALA A 687 -9.20 -15.56 -6.84
CA ALA A 687 -10.35 -14.65 -6.74
C ALA A 687 -10.39 -13.64 -7.89
N LEU A 688 -9.23 -13.09 -8.29
CA LEU A 688 -9.13 -12.24 -9.48
C LEU A 688 -9.57 -12.99 -10.72
N LYS A 689 -9.02 -14.19 -10.95
CA LYS A 689 -9.38 -15.02 -12.10
C LYS A 689 -10.89 -15.29 -12.14
N LYS A 690 -11.49 -15.64 -11.00
CA LYS A 690 -12.95 -15.82 -10.89
C LYS A 690 -13.71 -14.54 -11.28
N LYS A 691 -13.27 -13.36 -10.82
CA LYS A 691 -13.86 -12.07 -11.24
C LYS A 691 -13.81 -11.89 -12.76
N GLU A 692 -12.68 -12.18 -13.40
CA GLU A 692 -12.54 -12.02 -14.86
C GLU A 692 -13.43 -13.00 -15.64
N GLU A 693 -13.52 -14.26 -15.19
CA GLU A 693 -14.38 -15.28 -15.80
C GLU A 693 -15.86 -14.92 -15.69
N ILE A 694 -16.30 -14.42 -14.53
CA ILE A 694 -17.68 -13.98 -14.33
C ILE A 694 -17.99 -12.72 -15.15
N LEU A 695 -17.07 -11.77 -15.26
CA LEU A 695 -17.26 -10.62 -16.15
C LEU A 695 -17.44 -11.05 -17.61
N LYS A 696 -16.62 -12.00 -18.09
CA LYS A 696 -16.76 -12.56 -19.45
C LYS A 696 -18.08 -13.32 -19.63
N PHE A 697 -18.54 -14.02 -18.60
CA PHE A 697 -19.80 -14.76 -18.63
C PHE A 697 -21.02 -13.83 -18.65
N ILE A 698 -21.02 -12.76 -17.84
CA ILE A 698 -22.15 -11.81 -17.72
C ILE A 698 -22.18 -10.79 -18.86
N ALA A 699 -21.01 -10.32 -19.32
CA ALA A 699 -20.88 -9.31 -20.38
C ALA A 699 -20.26 -9.89 -21.67
N PRO A 700 -20.95 -10.81 -22.38
CA PRO A 700 -20.45 -11.30 -23.66
C PRO A 700 -20.51 -10.17 -24.70
N ALA A 701 -19.33 -9.70 -25.13
CA ALA A 701 -19.05 -8.77 -26.24
C ALA A 701 -20.12 -7.69 -26.53
N GLY A 702 -19.93 -6.47 -26.00
CA GLY A 702 -20.71 -5.30 -26.40
C GLY A 702 -20.96 -4.23 -25.34
N ILE A 703 -20.49 -4.39 -24.10
CA ILE A 703 -20.59 -3.39 -23.02
C ILE A 703 -19.21 -2.96 -22.56
#